data_AF-A0A835JD04-F1
#
_entry.id   AF-A0A835JD04-F1
#
_cell.length_a   1.000
_cell.length_b   1.000
_cell.length_c   1.000
_cell.angle_alpha   90.00
_cell.angle_beta   90.00
_cell.angle_gamma   90.00
#
_symmetry.space_group_name_H-M   'P 1'
#
loop_
_entity.id
_entity.type
_entity.pdbx_description
1 polymer ?
#
loop_
_entity_poly.entity_id
_entity_poly.type
_entity_poly.pdbx_seq_one_letter_code
_entity_poly.pdbx_strand_id
1 'polypeptide(L)'
;MASSAVSKQSCGHSLAILTTLALFCVAKTCLAENFEPQVESGDDFIKISCGVTRYPELCYKKLSAYADTIEDNPTRLANVSLSETLKNTESTLIMVQKLLEKRKLRPREAGAIKDCVETMNDSVDELQKSMLAMSYLEGPDFDMEMINIQTWVSAALTDEDTCMDGFEENSMDRKVKDTIRRYIMIMAAKIIPSLTSLSVSALLLTFLLCISSNVQTSSAAVSATKTSNKTYTNYLKTACNSTTYPQLCFKSLSSYTSTIKTSELKLCTTSLTVALKASSNTSKLVKSLSKNRGLSKIEAAIVRDCIEEIGNSIDEIKQSLKVLGNLTDPDRQFQIDNMKTWVSSAITDQNTCTDGFDGNKISYAVKRTIRKSIVNVARLTSIALAFINKLSALYSYFSAQTSDREVKMDLNPIKDAFDRVAKKQKMSSSKTQEVVAQMIREIEQSLEIIKAEHCGSEVDCKSVFGELKKKLQEIAPLSQLEGTQKELNIALSKYPKQLEKSFNPDISKAYRNIDFDAHTVNQIIAGHFYRQGLFDVGDCFINEANEPESTAAMKSLFTEMYLILEAMKNRNLEPALNWATANSNKLKEKGSDLLLKLHCLQFVEILQGGSRSKALSYVRTHISPFGANHFSEIQKLMACLLWSGKLHQSPYSDLLSPTNWNVVAEELTRQFCNLLGQSFDSPLSVTIAAGFQGLPPLLKFMTVMAGKKQEWQSMKQLPVPVELDREFQFHSIFVCPVSKEQSTDENPPMLMQCGHVLCKQSINKMSKNGSKTFKCPYCPSDIDSTQCRQHSLDFNVGCGKPFPPDFISQCFGYYCKLPSRLESVACEAVSQAGNRYFNSQVKANGTWFTFCLLLRLFYTLGLVTAFMGISNVFADSPTTKMSSKTYTNYLQKACHSTTYPQLCFESLSSYTSTFETNYLKLCSTALTVTLKAASNTSSLVKTLSKQRGLSKTEAGIIKDCIEETGDCIDELKRSLDAFGSLKGSDIQFQISNIRTWISAAITDENTCTQGFDDRKISDEVMRKIRVKIVNVARLTSNALALINKLSY
;
A
#
# COMPACT_ATOMS: atom_id res chain seq x y z
N MET A 1 38.66 48.38 -53.28
CA MET A 1 39.88 49.17 -52.96
C MET A 1 39.91 49.30 -51.44
N ALA A 2 40.71 48.50 -50.74
CA ALA A 2 42.09 48.82 -50.29
C ALA A 2 42.08 50.05 -49.34
N SER A 3 42.67 50.08 -48.14
CA SER A 3 43.73 49.29 -47.52
C SER A 3 44.01 49.85 -46.10
N SER A 4 44.64 49.02 -45.24
CA SER A 4 45.65 49.36 -44.18
C SER A 4 45.24 50.15 -42.92
N ALA A 5 45.80 49.99 -41.72
CA ALA A 5 46.90 49.17 -41.15
C ALA A 5 46.90 49.33 -39.60
N VAL A 6 47.07 48.26 -38.80
CA VAL A 6 48.29 47.82 -38.07
C VAL A 6 48.58 48.51 -36.70
N SER A 7 48.27 47.75 -35.64
CA SER A 7 49.09 47.32 -34.48
C SER A 7 49.48 48.19 -33.25
N LYS A 8 49.44 47.47 -32.11
CA LYS A 8 50.20 47.54 -30.84
C LYS A 8 49.77 48.55 -29.78
N GLN A 9 49.29 48.05 -28.63
CA GLN A 9 50.14 47.83 -27.44
C GLN A 9 49.44 46.95 -26.38
N SER A 10 50.19 45.97 -25.88
CA SER A 10 49.91 45.09 -24.74
C SER A 10 50.47 45.71 -23.45
N CYS A 11 49.95 45.26 -22.30
CA CYS A 11 50.41 45.45 -20.91
C CYS A 11 49.52 46.39 -20.07
N GLY A 12 48.54 45.81 -19.36
CA GLY A 12 47.69 46.54 -18.40
C GLY A 12 46.66 45.68 -17.66
N HIS A 13 46.26 44.52 -18.19
CA HIS A 13 45.15 43.73 -17.61
C HIS A 13 45.55 42.66 -16.57
N SER A 14 46.83 42.31 -16.45
CA SER A 14 47.27 41.26 -15.52
C SER A 14 47.52 41.74 -14.09
N LEU A 15 47.56 43.06 -13.85
CA LEU A 15 47.77 43.64 -12.50
C LEU A 15 46.45 44.00 -11.79
N ALA A 16 45.35 44.21 -12.54
CA ALA A 16 44.02 44.50 -11.98
C ALA A 16 43.30 43.27 -11.40
N ILE A 17 43.70 42.06 -11.81
CA ILE A 17 43.10 40.79 -11.36
C ILE A 17 43.72 40.33 -10.04
N LEU A 18 44.99 40.68 -9.78
CA LEU A 18 45.68 40.34 -8.53
C LEU A 18 45.35 41.29 -7.38
N THR A 19 44.97 42.54 -7.65
CA THR A 19 44.52 43.49 -6.61
C THR A 19 43.07 43.28 -6.19
N THR A 20 42.20 42.78 -7.08
CA THR A 20 40.80 42.47 -6.78
C THR A 20 40.62 41.19 -5.96
N LEU A 21 41.51 40.21 -6.13
CA LEU A 21 41.53 38.99 -5.32
C LEU A 21 42.06 39.20 -3.89
N ALA A 22 42.95 40.18 -3.68
CA ALA A 22 43.45 40.53 -2.34
C ALA A 22 42.44 41.36 -1.52
N LEU A 23 41.60 42.17 -2.17
CA LEU A 23 40.54 42.96 -1.50
C LEU A 23 39.32 42.10 -1.09
N PHE A 24 39.11 40.95 -1.71
CA PHE A 24 38.04 40.02 -1.33
C PHE A 24 38.35 39.21 -0.06
N CYS A 25 39.62 39.14 0.35
CA CYS A 25 40.06 38.43 1.57
C CYS A 25 40.11 39.31 2.83
N VAL A 26 39.99 40.64 2.70
CA VAL A 26 40.00 41.58 3.85
C VAL A 26 38.59 42.04 4.25
N ALA A 27 37.58 41.88 3.38
CA ALA A 27 36.20 42.27 3.67
C ALA A 27 35.34 41.18 4.33
N LYS A 28 35.94 40.09 4.83
CA LYS A 28 35.23 39.02 5.57
C LYS A 28 35.40 39.10 7.09
N THR A 29 35.98 40.18 7.59
CA THR A 29 36.10 40.52 9.00
C THR A 29 35.69 41.99 9.16
N CYS A 30 34.69 42.26 10.00
CA CYS A 30 33.99 43.53 10.23
C CYS A 30 32.83 43.82 9.25
N LEU A 31 31.67 43.20 9.53
CA LEU A 31 30.46 43.90 9.98
C LEU A 31 29.52 42.84 10.58
N ALA A 32 29.80 42.48 11.82
CA ALA A 32 28.79 41.93 12.71
C ALA A 32 28.16 43.13 13.42
N GLU A 33 26.86 43.36 13.22
CA GLU A 33 25.99 44.02 14.20
C GLU A 33 24.52 43.67 13.89
N ASN A 34 24.03 42.72 14.69
CA ASN A 34 22.70 42.59 15.28
C ASN A 34 21.45 42.85 14.40
N PHE A 35 20.85 41.75 13.93
CA PHE A 35 19.40 41.61 13.92
C PHE A 35 19.05 40.20 14.43
N GLU A 36 18.51 40.13 15.64
CA GLU A 36 17.94 38.94 16.26
C GLU A 36 16.74 38.44 15.42
N PRO A 37 16.71 37.17 14.97
CA PRO A 37 15.47 36.51 14.61
C PRO A 37 14.82 35.98 15.90
N GLN A 38 13.56 36.35 16.13
CA GLN A 38 12.79 35.78 17.23
C GLN A 38 12.68 34.26 17.09
N VAL A 39 13.04 33.59 18.18
CA VAL A 39 12.98 32.14 18.40
C VAL A 39 11.52 31.70 18.41
N GLU A 40 11.11 30.86 17.46
CA GLU A 40 9.91 30.04 17.61
C GLU A 40 10.14 29.12 18.82
N SER A 41 9.30 29.25 19.86
CA SER A 41 9.50 28.49 21.09
C SER A 41 9.07 27.03 20.90
N GLY A 42 9.84 26.07 21.44
CA GLY A 42 9.46 24.64 21.46
C GLY A 42 8.10 24.35 22.10
N ASP A 43 7.56 25.32 22.86
CA ASP A 43 6.20 25.27 23.42
C ASP A 43 5.10 25.30 22.34
N ASP A 44 5.28 26.09 21.27
CA ASP A 44 4.32 26.17 20.17
C ASP A 44 4.35 24.90 19.31
N PHE A 45 5.53 24.31 19.10
CA PHE A 45 5.67 23.01 18.42
C PHE A 45 4.93 21.89 19.17
N ILE A 46 5.01 21.87 20.51
CA ILE A 46 4.29 20.90 21.33
C ILE A 46 2.78 21.17 21.32
N LYS A 47 2.33 22.43 21.40
CA LYS A 47 0.90 22.78 21.29
C LYS A 47 0.28 22.31 19.97
N ILE A 48 0.96 22.57 18.86
CA ILE A 48 0.53 22.18 17.51
C ILE A 48 0.50 20.65 17.40
N SER A 49 1.57 19.97 17.85
CA SER A 49 1.67 18.51 17.81
C SER A 49 0.63 17.83 18.71
N CYS A 50 0.30 18.42 19.85
CA CYS A 50 -0.74 17.93 20.75
C CYS A 50 -2.17 18.28 20.29
N GLY A 51 -2.35 19.26 19.40
CA GLY A 51 -3.66 19.70 18.90
C GLY A 51 -4.39 18.67 18.03
N VAL A 52 -3.65 17.76 17.37
CA VAL A 52 -4.20 16.71 16.49
C VAL A 52 -4.54 15.41 17.22
N THR A 53 -4.53 15.44 18.55
CA THR A 53 -4.55 14.25 19.39
C THR A 53 -5.90 14.08 20.06
N ARG A 54 -6.22 12.85 20.49
CA ARG A 54 -7.49 12.56 21.16
C ARG A 54 -7.63 13.29 22.51
N TYR A 55 -6.50 13.69 23.13
CA TYR A 55 -6.45 14.39 24.42
C TYR A 55 -5.39 15.51 24.44
N PRO A 56 -5.64 16.63 23.74
CA PRO A 56 -4.65 17.69 23.52
C PRO A 56 -4.10 18.33 24.80
N GLU A 57 -4.97 18.62 25.76
CA GLU A 57 -4.60 19.24 27.04
C GLU A 57 -3.68 18.34 27.89
N LEU A 58 -3.93 17.03 27.87
CA LEU A 58 -3.13 16.06 28.63
C LEU A 58 -1.76 15.86 27.98
N CYS A 59 -1.71 15.79 26.65
CA CYS A 59 -0.49 15.73 25.86
C CYS A 59 0.40 16.95 26.14
N TYR A 60 -0.16 18.16 26.01
CA TYR A 60 0.58 19.40 26.22
C TYR A 60 1.10 19.51 27.65
N LYS A 61 0.25 19.26 28.66
CA LYS A 61 0.63 19.33 30.08
C LYS A 61 1.79 18.39 30.46
N LYS A 62 1.94 17.27 29.75
CA LYS A 62 2.99 16.27 30.02
C LYS A 62 4.28 16.53 29.27
N LEU A 63 4.20 17.07 28.06
CA LEU A 63 5.35 17.29 27.18
C LEU A 63 5.93 18.70 27.30
N SER A 64 5.17 19.70 27.75
CA SER A 64 5.64 21.08 27.91
C SER A 64 6.83 21.20 28.87
N ALA A 65 6.93 20.33 29.88
CA ALA A 65 8.10 20.26 30.77
C ALA A 65 9.39 19.79 30.07
N TYR A 66 9.27 19.20 28.88
CA TYR A 66 10.37 18.76 28.03
C TYR A 66 10.55 19.63 26.79
N ALA A 67 9.93 20.82 26.73
CA ALA A 67 10.00 21.72 25.58
C ALA A 67 11.45 22.01 25.13
N ASP A 68 12.36 22.20 26.08
CA ASP A 68 13.79 22.43 25.79
C ASP A 68 14.52 21.17 25.29
N THR A 69 14.03 19.97 25.64
CA THR A 69 14.60 18.69 25.17
C THR A 69 14.05 18.31 23.80
N ILE A 70 12.78 18.62 23.55
CA ILE A 70 12.04 18.30 22.33
C ILE A 70 12.40 19.29 21.21
N GLU A 71 12.55 20.57 21.54
CA GLU A 71 12.71 21.67 20.58
C GLU A 71 11.60 21.60 19.51
N ASP A 72 11.96 21.67 18.22
CA ASP A 72 11.10 21.48 17.05
C ASP A 72 11.32 20.09 16.38
N ASN A 73 11.85 19.12 17.13
CA ASN A 73 12.29 17.83 16.58
C ASN A 73 11.27 16.70 16.82
N PRO A 74 10.66 16.13 15.76
CA PRO A 74 9.62 15.10 15.88
C PRO A 74 10.14 13.75 16.41
N THR A 75 11.41 13.40 16.16
CA THR A 75 12.03 12.18 16.70
C THR A 75 12.26 12.30 18.20
N ARG A 76 12.67 13.49 18.68
CA ARG A 76 12.80 13.77 20.11
C ARG A 76 11.44 13.80 20.79
N LEU A 77 10.43 14.40 20.16
CA LEU A 77 9.04 14.36 20.63
C LEU A 77 8.54 12.92 20.81
N ALA A 78 8.77 12.05 19.82
CA ALA A 78 8.38 10.63 19.88
C ALA A 78 9.15 9.86 20.96
N ASN A 79 10.46 10.08 21.10
CA ASN A 79 11.28 9.46 22.14
C ASN A 79 10.85 9.84 23.56
N VAL A 80 10.61 11.13 23.81
CA VAL A 80 10.13 11.62 25.11
C VAL A 80 8.74 11.07 25.40
N SER A 81 7.87 11.01 24.40
CA SER A 81 6.50 10.47 24.53
C SER A 81 6.49 8.97 24.86
N LEU A 82 7.32 8.16 24.18
CA LEU A 82 7.45 6.73 24.45
C LEU A 82 8.08 6.47 25.83
N SER A 83 9.10 7.24 26.21
CA SER A 83 9.73 7.13 27.52
C SER A 83 8.77 7.46 28.68
N GLU A 84 7.99 8.54 28.57
CA GLU A 84 6.97 8.90 29.58
C GLU A 84 5.83 7.87 29.62
N THR A 85 5.50 7.25 28.48
CA THR A 85 4.50 6.17 28.41
C THR A 85 5.00 4.92 29.11
N LEU A 86 6.21 4.45 28.80
CA LEU A 86 6.83 3.29 29.44
C LEU A 86 6.92 3.46 30.97
N LYS A 87 7.40 4.61 31.44
CA LYS A 87 7.51 4.91 32.87
C LYS A 87 6.15 4.85 33.60
N ASN A 88 5.10 5.32 32.93
CA ASN A 88 3.74 5.26 33.46
C ASN A 88 3.21 3.81 33.48
N THR A 89 3.45 3.02 32.43
CA THR A 89 3.07 1.60 32.35
C THR A 89 3.77 0.77 33.43
N GLU A 90 5.09 0.96 33.63
CA GLU A 90 5.86 0.30 34.69
C GLU A 90 5.32 0.66 36.09
N SER A 91 4.97 1.93 36.30
CA SER A 91 4.38 2.39 37.57
C SER A 91 3.00 1.76 37.83
N THR A 92 2.17 1.64 36.79
CA THR A 92 0.85 0.99 36.85
C THR A 92 0.99 -0.50 37.12
N LEU A 93 1.90 -1.20 36.43
CA LEU A 93 2.22 -2.61 36.63
C LEU A 93 2.60 -2.90 38.10
N ILE A 94 3.52 -2.11 38.66
CA ILE A 94 3.94 -2.23 40.08
C ILE A 94 2.75 -2.03 41.02
N MET A 95 1.83 -1.13 40.67
CA MET A 95 0.64 -0.89 41.50
C MET A 95 -0.37 -2.03 41.42
N VAL A 96 -0.62 -2.58 40.23
CA VAL A 96 -1.50 -3.75 40.03
C VAL A 96 -0.91 -4.98 40.73
N GLN A 97 0.41 -5.19 40.66
CA GLN A 97 1.11 -6.23 41.41
C GLN A 97 0.93 -6.09 42.93
N LYS A 98 1.03 -4.88 43.48
CA LYS A 98 0.81 -4.61 44.92
C LYS A 98 -0.62 -4.90 45.40
N LEU A 99 -1.60 -4.95 44.49
CA LEU A 99 -2.97 -5.36 44.85
C LEU A 99 -3.05 -6.86 45.21
N LEU A 100 -2.18 -7.70 44.63
CA LEU A 100 -2.08 -9.13 44.96
C LEU A 100 -1.54 -9.36 46.38
N GLU A 101 -0.70 -8.45 46.89
CA GLU A 101 0.00 -8.61 48.17
C GLU A 101 -0.80 -8.15 49.40
N LYS A 102 -1.77 -7.24 49.23
CA LYS A 102 -2.35 -6.47 50.35
C LYS A 102 -3.81 -6.78 50.70
N ARG A 103 -4.49 -7.68 49.99
CA ARG A 103 -5.93 -7.96 50.22
C ARG A 103 -6.25 -9.46 50.32
N LYS A 104 -7.28 -9.78 51.11
CA LYS A 104 -7.96 -11.10 51.06
C LYS A 104 -8.82 -11.17 49.78
N LEU A 105 -8.16 -11.31 48.64
CA LEU A 105 -8.80 -11.46 47.33
C LEU A 105 -9.42 -12.85 47.19
N ARG A 106 -10.56 -12.96 46.50
CA ARG A 106 -11.12 -14.26 46.10
C ARG A 106 -10.24 -14.88 45.02
N PRO A 107 -10.20 -16.22 44.86
CA PRO A 107 -9.38 -16.87 43.84
C PRO A 107 -9.63 -16.36 42.41
N ARG A 108 -10.89 -16.00 42.09
CA ARG A 108 -11.26 -15.42 40.78
C ARG A 108 -10.74 -13.98 40.59
N GLU A 109 -10.70 -13.19 41.66
CA GLU A 109 -10.17 -11.82 41.64
C GLU A 109 -8.64 -11.83 41.53
N ALA A 110 -7.99 -12.77 42.22
CA ALA A 110 -6.55 -13.00 42.11
C ALA A 110 -6.15 -13.50 40.70
N GLY A 111 -6.98 -14.35 40.07
CA GLY A 111 -6.81 -14.78 38.68
C GLY A 111 -6.87 -13.61 37.70
N ALA A 112 -7.95 -12.82 37.71
CA ALA A 112 -8.10 -11.67 36.82
C ALA A 112 -7.00 -10.60 37.00
N ILE A 113 -6.54 -10.39 38.24
CA ILE A 113 -5.41 -9.48 38.50
C ILE A 113 -4.09 -10.08 37.97
N LYS A 114 -3.89 -11.40 38.07
CA LYS A 114 -2.70 -12.08 37.53
C LYS A 114 -2.67 -12.00 36.00
N ASP A 115 -3.81 -12.22 35.35
CA ASP A 115 -3.94 -12.12 33.90
C ASP A 115 -3.67 -10.68 33.43
N CYS A 116 -4.19 -9.67 34.13
CA CYS A 116 -3.85 -8.27 33.84
C CYS A 116 -2.37 -7.93 34.11
N VAL A 117 -1.73 -8.53 35.12
CA VAL A 117 -0.29 -8.35 35.34
C VAL A 117 0.52 -8.96 34.19
N GLU A 118 0.09 -10.08 33.64
CA GLU A 118 0.71 -10.71 32.47
C GLU A 118 0.61 -9.81 31.24
N THR A 119 -0.59 -9.35 30.88
CA THR A 119 -0.77 -8.45 29.72
C THR A 119 -0.11 -7.08 29.92
N MET A 120 -0.01 -6.58 31.16
CA MET A 120 0.74 -5.35 31.46
C MET A 120 2.25 -5.53 31.35
N ASN A 121 2.80 -6.72 31.62
CA ASN A 121 4.21 -7.02 31.35
C ASN A 121 4.46 -7.07 29.84
N ASP A 122 3.56 -7.68 29.07
CA ASP A 122 3.65 -7.70 27.61
C ASP A 122 3.64 -6.27 27.04
N SER A 123 2.77 -5.40 27.56
CA SER A 123 2.75 -3.97 27.21
C SER A 123 4.08 -3.25 27.50
N VAL A 124 4.75 -3.58 28.60
CA VAL A 124 6.07 -3.02 28.95
C VAL A 124 7.14 -3.51 27.97
N ASP A 125 7.14 -4.80 27.64
CA ASP A 125 8.08 -5.40 26.70
C ASP A 125 7.92 -4.81 25.29
N GLU A 126 6.68 -4.63 24.82
CA GLU A 126 6.39 -4.01 23.53
C GLU A 126 6.82 -2.53 23.49
N LEU A 127 6.57 -1.76 24.54
CA LEU A 127 7.04 -0.36 24.64
C LEU A 127 8.57 -0.25 24.71
N GLN A 128 9.24 -1.20 25.39
CA GLN A 128 10.71 -1.26 25.41
C GLN A 128 11.28 -1.61 24.04
N LYS A 129 10.66 -2.53 23.29
CA LYS A 129 11.02 -2.82 21.89
C LYS A 129 10.86 -1.59 21.00
N SER A 130 9.76 -0.84 21.16
CA SER A 130 9.56 0.42 20.45
C SER A 130 10.65 1.45 20.76
N MET A 131 11.04 1.61 22.03
CA MET A 131 12.13 2.51 22.40
C MET A 131 13.50 2.07 21.85
N LEU A 132 13.75 0.76 21.80
CA LEU A 132 14.97 0.22 21.20
C LEU A 132 14.99 0.49 19.68
N ALA A 133 13.91 0.22 18.95
CA ALA A 133 13.83 0.53 17.53
C ALA A 133 13.95 2.03 17.24
N MET A 134 13.40 2.90 18.10
CA MET A 134 13.56 4.35 17.97
C MET A 134 15.03 4.80 18.01
N SER A 135 15.92 4.05 18.67
CA SER A 135 17.36 4.36 18.71
C SER A 135 18.11 4.08 17.40
N TYR A 136 17.45 3.40 16.44
CA TYR A 136 17.99 3.02 15.13
C TYR A 136 17.29 3.76 13.97
N LEU A 137 16.45 4.76 14.25
CA LEU A 137 15.61 5.47 13.26
C LEU A 137 16.36 6.30 12.21
N GLU A 138 17.69 6.39 12.24
CA GLU A 138 18.45 7.12 11.23
C GLU A 138 19.09 6.14 10.22
N GLY A 139 18.38 5.85 9.12
CA GLY A 139 18.90 4.99 8.06
C GLY A 139 17.88 4.55 6.99
N PRO A 140 18.32 3.79 5.96
CA PRO A 140 17.47 3.29 4.87
C PRO A 140 16.41 2.27 5.31
N ASP A 141 16.46 1.80 6.56
CA ASP A 141 15.48 0.89 7.18
C ASP A 141 14.40 1.66 7.99
N PHE A 142 14.36 3.00 7.91
CA PHE A 142 13.40 3.88 8.61
C PHE A 142 11.96 3.37 8.53
N ASP A 143 11.51 3.00 7.32
CA ASP A 143 10.13 2.55 7.09
C ASP A 143 9.84 1.21 7.79
N MET A 144 10.82 0.30 7.84
CA MET A 144 10.68 -0.99 8.50
C MET A 144 10.64 -0.82 10.03
N GLU A 145 11.56 -0.04 10.58
CA GLU A 145 11.61 0.23 12.02
C GLU A 145 10.37 1.00 12.48
N MET A 146 9.88 1.95 11.67
CA MET A 146 8.64 2.66 11.95
C MET A 146 7.41 1.74 11.95
N ILE A 147 7.33 0.77 11.03
CA ILE A 147 6.26 -0.24 11.01
C ILE A 147 6.31 -1.14 12.24
N ASN A 148 7.51 -1.54 12.68
CA ASN A 148 7.68 -2.33 13.90
C ASN A 148 7.27 -1.53 15.14
N ILE A 149 7.71 -0.27 15.24
CA ILE A 149 7.31 0.65 16.31
C ILE A 149 5.80 0.82 16.36
N GLN A 150 5.14 1.02 15.22
CA GLN A 150 3.68 1.11 15.12
C GLN A 150 2.98 -0.16 15.58
N THR A 151 3.51 -1.32 15.19
CA THR A 151 2.96 -2.63 15.54
C THR A 151 3.04 -2.88 17.04
N TRP A 152 4.20 -2.65 17.66
CA TRP A 152 4.41 -2.88 19.10
C TRP A 152 3.64 -1.87 19.97
N VAL A 153 3.57 -0.59 19.58
CA VAL A 153 2.72 0.40 20.28
C VAL A 153 1.23 0.04 20.19
N SER A 154 0.78 -0.51 19.06
CA SER A 154 -0.61 -0.97 18.90
C SER A 154 -0.91 -2.24 19.69
N ALA A 155 0.07 -3.15 19.80
CA ALA A 155 -0.03 -4.33 20.66
C ALA A 155 -0.15 -3.93 22.14
N ALA A 156 0.72 -3.03 22.63
CA ALA A 156 0.65 -2.51 23.99
C ALA A 156 -0.69 -1.85 24.35
N LEU A 157 -1.34 -1.17 23.38
CA LEU A 157 -2.69 -0.63 23.54
C LEU A 157 -3.76 -1.73 23.65
N THR A 158 -3.60 -2.80 22.88
CA THR A 158 -4.56 -3.91 22.85
C THR A 158 -4.45 -4.75 24.13
N ASP A 159 -3.25 -4.91 24.67
CA ASP A 159 -2.99 -5.61 25.92
C ASP A 159 -3.55 -4.87 27.15
N GLU A 160 -3.59 -3.52 27.07
CA GLU A 160 -4.27 -2.65 28.03
C GLU A 160 -5.80 -2.85 28.00
N ASP A 161 -6.42 -2.86 26.81
CA ASP A 161 -7.85 -3.13 26.63
C ASP A 161 -8.20 -4.57 27.07
N THR A 162 -7.32 -5.54 26.77
CA THR A 162 -7.47 -6.94 27.18
C THR A 162 -7.38 -7.12 28.70
N CYS A 163 -6.49 -6.38 29.38
CA CYS A 163 -6.49 -6.32 30.84
C CYS A 163 -7.86 -5.82 31.35
N MET A 164 -8.48 -4.83 30.69
CA MET A 164 -9.77 -4.27 31.10
C MET A 164 -10.97 -5.19 30.88
N ASP A 165 -10.98 -5.96 29.79
CA ASP A 165 -12.05 -6.89 29.44
C ASP A 165 -12.19 -8.02 30.47
N GLY A 166 -11.07 -8.43 31.09
CA GLY A 166 -11.04 -9.38 32.20
C GLY A 166 -11.85 -8.94 33.45
N PHE A 167 -12.30 -7.68 33.52
CA PHE A 167 -12.97 -7.10 34.70
C PHE A 167 -14.45 -6.74 34.51
N GLU A 168 -15.11 -7.14 33.41
CA GLU A 168 -16.46 -6.67 33.08
C GLU A 168 -17.62 -7.34 33.84
N GLU A 169 -17.53 -8.58 34.34
CA GLU A 169 -18.64 -9.26 35.02
C GLU A 169 -18.97 -8.75 36.45
N ASN A 170 -20.27 -8.78 36.82
CA ASN A 170 -20.90 -8.22 38.05
C ASN A 170 -20.52 -8.88 39.40
N SER A 171 -19.34 -9.49 39.54
CA SER A 171 -18.97 -10.26 40.76
C SER A 171 -17.76 -9.76 41.55
N MET A 172 -17.30 -8.52 41.29
CA MET A 172 -16.11 -7.91 41.91
C MET A 172 -16.41 -6.68 42.77
N ASP A 173 -15.55 -6.43 43.78
CA ASP A 173 -15.59 -5.22 44.61
C ASP A 173 -15.43 -3.94 43.75
N ARG A 174 -16.45 -3.09 43.78
CA ARG A 174 -16.55 -1.83 43.03
C ARG A 174 -15.34 -0.91 43.23
N LYS A 175 -14.73 -0.89 44.42
CA LYS A 175 -13.54 -0.07 44.68
C LYS A 175 -12.29 -0.58 43.97
N VAL A 176 -12.14 -1.89 43.79
CA VAL A 176 -11.00 -2.49 43.06
C VAL A 176 -11.16 -2.18 41.56
N LYS A 177 -12.36 -2.39 41.04
CA LYS A 177 -12.74 -2.09 39.65
C LYS A 177 -12.55 -0.61 39.31
N ASP A 178 -12.99 0.30 40.17
CA ASP A 178 -12.85 1.76 39.95
C ASP A 178 -11.39 2.24 40.08
N THR A 179 -10.58 1.55 40.89
CA THR A 179 -9.15 1.85 41.03
C THR A 179 -8.38 1.46 39.77
N ILE A 180 -8.56 0.21 39.30
CA ILE A 180 -7.91 -0.32 38.09
C ILE A 180 -8.35 0.47 36.85
N ARG A 181 -9.66 0.73 36.69
CA ARG A 181 -10.22 1.53 35.59
C ARG A 181 -9.69 2.97 35.55
N ARG A 182 -9.43 3.58 36.72
CA ARG A 182 -8.86 4.94 36.79
C ARG A 182 -7.41 4.98 36.35
N TYR A 183 -6.62 3.94 36.65
CA TYR A 183 -5.22 3.87 36.22
C TYR A 183 -5.09 3.55 34.74
N ILE A 184 -6.01 2.74 34.19
CA ILE A 184 -6.02 2.36 32.77
C ILE A 184 -6.61 3.47 31.88
N MET A 185 -7.66 4.17 32.30
CA MET A 185 -8.15 5.36 31.55
C MET A 185 -7.11 6.50 31.42
N ILE A 186 -6.07 6.52 32.26
CA ILE A 186 -4.96 7.47 32.17
C ILE A 186 -3.92 7.04 31.11
N MET A 187 -3.91 5.77 30.66
CA MET A 187 -2.98 5.20 29.68
C MET A 187 -3.52 5.30 28.23
N ALA A 188 -4.74 4.84 27.96
CA ALA A 188 -5.41 4.99 26.65
C ALA A 188 -5.53 6.45 26.15
N ALA A 189 -5.47 7.41 27.07
CA ALA A 189 -5.48 8.84 26.75
C ALA A 189 -4.14 9.42 26.25
N LYS A 190 -3.05 8.64 26.26
CA LYS A 190 -1.68 9.16 26.08
C LYS A 190 -0.94 8.68 24.83
N ILE A 191 -1.47 7.70 24.08
CA ILE A 191 -0.72 7.04 23.00
C ILE A 191 -1.01 7.64 21.61
N ILE A 192 -2.10 8.38 21.46
CA ILE A 192 -2.57 8.90 20.16
C ILE A 192 -1.76 10.10 19.58
N PRO A 193 -0.96 10.89 20.34
CA PRO A 193 -0.24 12.01 19.73
C PRO A 193 0.87 11.71 18.73
N SER A 194 1.58 10.58 18.86
CA SER A 194 2.92 10.47 18.27
C SER A 194 2.98 9.88 16.86
N LEU A 195 1.91 9.24 16.37
CA LEU A 195 1.98 8.41 15.16
C LEU A 195 1.32 9.02 13.92
N THR A 196 0.51 10.07 14.07
CA THR A 196 -0.16 10.74 12.94
C THR A 196 0.65 11.89 12.34
N SER A 197 1.70 12.39 13.01
CA SER A 197 2.57 13.44 12.46
C SER A 197 3.83 12.90 11.75
N LEU A 198 4.23 11.65 11.99
CA LEU A 198 5.41 11.05 11.36
C LEU A 198 5.17 10.57 9.92
N SER A 199 3.94 10.24 9.54
CA SER A 199 3.63 9.74 8.19
C SER A 199 3.64 10.84 7.12
N VAL A 200 3.49 12.11 7.50
CA VAL A 200 3.36 13.22 6.54
C VAL A 200 4.69 13.97 6.35
N SER A 201 5.54 14.05 7.38
CA SER A 201 6.80 14.80 7.32
C SER A 201 8.01 13.95 6.86
N ALA A 202 8.02 12.64 7.13
CA ALA A 202 9.12 11.75 6.73
C ALA A 202 9.15 11.44 5.22
N LEU A 203 7.99 11.47 4.55
CA LEU A 203 7.88 11.31 3.10
C LEU A 203 8.43 12.51 2.32
N LEU A 204 8.51 13.70 2.94
CA LEU A 204 9.07 14.89 2.30
C LEU A 204 10.59 15.00 2.47
N LEU A 205 11.14 14.54 3.60
CA LEU A 205 12.59 14.64 3.87
C LEU A 205 13.42 13.55 3.18
N THR A 206 12.88 12.33 3.06
CA THR A 206 13.53 11.21 2.34
C THR A 206 13.61 11.46 0.83
N PHE A 207 12.63 12.16 0.27
CA PHE A 207 12.64 12.61 -1.12
C PHE A 207 13.68 13.71 -1.40
N LEU A 208 13.98 14.55 -0.41
CA LEU A 208 14.94 15.66 -0.54
C LEU A 208 16.39 15.27 -0.24
N LEU A 209 16.65 14.26 0.60
CA LEU A 209 18.01 13.83 0.97
C LEU A 209 18.65 12.81 -0.02
N CYS A 210 17.88 12.22 -0.92
CA CYS A 210 18.42 11.30 -1.94
C CYS A 210 19.05 12.00 -3.18
N ILE A 211 19.06 13.34 -3.25
CA ILE A 211 19.58 14.07 -4.42
C ILE A 211 21.04 14.55 -4.26
N SER A 212 21.66 14.40 -3.09
CA SER A 212 23.08 14.75 -2.92
C SER A 212 23.96 13.54 -2.57
N SER A 213 24.73 13.08 -3.58
CA SER A 213 25.85 12.10 -3.57
C SER A 213 25.47 10.74 -4.18
N ASN A 214 25.85 10.32 -5.40
CA ASN A 214 27.03 10.63 -6.18
C ASN A 214 26.75 10.49 -7.69
N VAL A 215 27.10 11.52 -8.47
CA VAL A 215 27.53 11.36 -9.86
C VAL A 215 29.05 11.37 -9.84
N GLN A 216 29.65 10.25 -10.28
CA GLN A 216 30.80 10.35 -11.16
C GLN A 216 30.80 9.21 -12.18
N THR A 217 30.79 9.64 -13.43
CA THR A 217 30.89 8.91 -14.71
C THR A 217 32.30 8.33 -14.87
N SER A 218 32.53 7.20 -15.57
CA SER A 218 32.72 7.22 -17.03
C SER A 218 32.70 5.81 -17.69
N SER A 219 31.98 5.73 -18.82
CA SER A 219 32.22 5.03 -20.12
C SER A 219 32.93 3.66 -20.22
N ALA A 220 32.26 2.65 -20.79
CA ALA A 220 32.34 2.26 -22.22
C ALA A 220 31.66 0.89 -22.48
N ALA A 221 31.01 0.79 -23.64
CA ALA A 221 30.16 -0.30 -24.06
C ALA A 221 30.93 -1.52 -24.60
N VAL A 222 30.70 -2.71 -24.04
CA VAL A 222 30.74 -4.01 -24.74
C VAL A 222 29.78 -4.99 -24.02
N SER A 223 28.98 -5.74 -24.80
CA SER A 223 28.07 -6.85 -24.42
C SER A 223 26.66 -6.49 -23.92
N ALA A 224 25.76 -6.21 -24.87
CA ALA A 224 24.31 -6.02 -24.69
C ALA A 224 23.55 -7.23 -24.09
N THR A 225 24.20 -8.37 -23.83
CA THR A 225 23.61 -9.54 -23.16
C THR A 225 23.83 -9.58 -21.64
N LYS A 226 24.79 -8.82 -21.09
CA LYS A 226 25.04 -8.78 -19.63
C LYS A 226 24.19 -7.73 -18.89
N THR A 227 23.80 -6.65 -19.58
CA THR A 227 23.06 -5.53 -18.97
C THR A 227 21.61 -5.88 -18.63
N SER A 228 20.93 -6.69 -19.46
CA SER A 228 19.54 -7.13 -19.20
C SER A 228 19.45 -8.05 -17.97
N ASN A 229 20.40 -8.97 -17.79
CA ASN A 229 20.46 -9.83 -16.61
C ASN A 229 20.69 -9.04 -15.32
N LYS A 230 21.51 -7.99 -15.36
CA LYS A 230 21.73 -7.11 -14.19
C LYS A 230 20.45 -6.36 -13.81
N THR A 231 19.71 -5.85 -14.79
CA THR A 231 18.42 -5.18 -14.55
C THR A 231 17.36 -6.14 -13.98
N TYR A 232 17.23 -7.36 -14.50
CA TYR A 232 16.27 -8.34 -13.97
C TYR A 232 16.66 -8.84 -12.58
N THR A 233 17.95 -9.00 -12.33
CA THR A 233 18.48 -9.37 -11.01
C THR A 233 18.20 -8.27 -9.99
N ASN A 234 18.37 -7.00 -10.36
CA ASN A 234 18.08 -5.86 -9.49
C ASN A 234 16.58 -5.75 -9.19
N TYR A 235 15.72 -5.88 -10.21
CA TYR A 235 14.27 -5.92 -10.01
C TYR A 235 13.85 -7.03 -9.04
N LEU A 236 14.41 -8.24 -9.21
CA LEU A 236 14.12 -9.35 -8.32
C LEU A 236 14.62 -9.09 -6.89
N LYS A 237 15.80 -8.48 -6.71
CA LYS A 237 16.30 -8.08 -5.38
C LYS A 237 15.33 -7.11 -4.69
N THR A 238 14.93 -6.06 -5.39
CA THR A 238 13.97 -5.07 -4.86
C THR A 238 12.63 -5.72 -4.52
N ALA A 239 12.11 -6.60 -5.38
CA ALA A 239 10.86 -7.30 -5.11
C ALA A 239 10.99 -8.25 -3.90
N CYS A 240 12.08 -9.02 -3.80
CA CYS A 240 12.27 -9.94 -2.68
C CYS A 240 12.47 -9.22 -1.34
N ASN A 241 13.02 -8.00 -1.33
CA ASN A 241 13.17 -7.20 -0.10
C ASN A 241 11.84 -6.86 0.57
N SER A 242 10.74 -6.80 -0.18
CA SER A 242 9.40 -6.56 0.38
C SER A 242 8.68 -7.84 0.84
N THR A 243 9.37 -8.98 0.92
CA THR A 243 8.80 -10.26 1.38
C THR A 243 9.31 -10.60 2.78
N THR A 244 8.55 -11.39 3.55
CA THR A 244 8.96 -11.86 4.89
C THR A 244 10.23 -12.74 4.85
N TYR A 245 10.57 -13.31 3.69
CA TYR A 245 11.74 -14.17 3.50
C TYR A 245 12.60 -13.73 2.30
N PRO A 246 13.25 -12.54 2.33
CA PRO A 246 13.94 -11.97 1.17
C PRO A 246 15.02 -12.89 0.59
N GLN A 247 15.71 -13.61 1.46
CA GLN A 247 16.81 -14.49 1.07
C GLN A 247 16.34 -15.78 0.41
N LEU A 248 15.29 -16.39 0.96
CA LEU A 248 14.68 -17.55 0.34
C LEU A 248 14.01 -17.16 -0.99
N CYS A 249 13.40 -15.98 -1.05
CA CYS A 249 12.83 -15.41 -2.27
C CYS A 249 13.88 -15.27 -3.37
N PHE A 250 14.99 -14.57 -3.10
CA PHE A 250 16.03 -14.36 -4.10
C PHE A 250 16.68 -15.68 -4.53
N LYS A 251 17.00 -16.55 -3.56
CA LYS A 251 17.58 -17.87 -3.83
C LYS A 251 16.68 -18.71 -4.73
N SER A 252 15.37 -18.69 -4.50
CA SER A 252 14.43 -19.56 -5.21
C SER A 252 13.99 -19.01 -6.57
N LEU A 253 14.15 -17.71 -6.82
CA LEU A 253 13.71 -17.03 -8.04
C LEU A 253 14.84 -16.53 -8.94
N SER A 254 16.09 -16.47 -8.45
CA SER A 254 17.25 -15.95 -9.20
C SER A 254 17.49 -16.67 -10.54
N SER A 255 17.25 -17.99 -10.58
CA SER A 255 17.33 -18.79 -11.81
C SER A 255 16.23 -18.50 -12.83
N TYR A 256 15.18 -17.78 -12.43
CA TYR A 256 14.02 -17.42 -13.26
C TYR A 256 14.00 -15.95 -13.66
N THR A 257 15.04 -15.18 -13.37
CA THR A 257 15.15 -13.74 -13.69
C THR A 257 14.87 -13.42 -15.16
N SER A 258 15.32 -14.26 -16.09
CA SER A 258 15.03 -14.12 -17.53
C SER A 258 13.55 -14.34 -17.89
N THR A 259 12.84 -15.17 -17.13
CA THR A 259 11.41 -15.46 -17.28
C THR A 259 10.57 -14.35 -16.66
N ILE A 260 10.94 -13.92 -15.45
CA ILE A 260 10.26 -12.86 -14.68
C ILE A 260 10.42 -11.49 -15.36
N LYS A 261 11.64 -11.19 -15.83
CA LYS A 261 12.05 -9.86 -16.32
C LYS A 261 11.71 -8.78 -15.29
N THR A 262 10.82 -7.85 -15.60
CA THR A 262 10.32 -6.78 -14.71
C THR A 262 8.79 -6.81 -14.65
N SER A 263 8.18 -7.99 -14.77
CA SER A 263 6.72 -8.16 -14.81
C SER A 263 6.20 -8.73 -13.49
N GLU A 264 5.35 -7.96 -12.81
CA GLU A 264 4.69 -8.36 -11.55
C GLU A 264 3.81 -9.62 -11.73
N LEU A 265 3.14 -9.73 -12.88
CA LEU A 265 2.36 -10.93 -13.22
C LEU A 265 3.25 -12.17 -13.33
N LYS A 266 4.36 -12.08 -14.08
CA LYS A 266 5.30 -13.20 -14.23
C LYS A 266 6.04 -13.53 -12.94
N LEU A 267 6.30 -12.53 -12.10
CA LEU A 267 6.84 -12.71 -10.75
C LEU A 267 5.90 -13.54 -9.88
N CYS A 268 4.60 -13.21 -9.87
CA CYS A 268 3.57 -13.98 -9.17
C CYS A 268 3.45 -15.42 -9.72
N THR A 269 3.38 -15.59 -11.05
CA THR A 269 3.28 -16.92 -11.68
C THR A 269 4.47 -17.79 -11.36
N THR A 270 5.68 -17.23 -11.43
CA THR A 270 6.91 -17.97 -11.16
C THR A 270 7.00 -18.37 -9.68
N SER A 271 6.63 -17.46 -8.78
CA SER A 271 6.66 -17.73 -7.32
C SER A 271 5.67 -18.82 -6.92
N LEU A 272 4.43 -18.78 -7.44
CA LEU A 272 3.45 -19.84 -7.24
C LEU A 272 3.90 -21.18 -7.85
N THR A 273 4.58 -21.16 -9.00
CA THR A 273 5.12 -22.37 -9.63
C THR A 273 6.23 -23.01 -8.79
N VAL A 274 7.10 -22.20 -8.20
CA VAL A 274 8.14 -22.64 -7.28
C VAL A 274 7.54 -23.23 -6.00
N ALA A 275 6.53 -22.56 -5.42
CA ALA A 275 5.78 -23.07 -4.27
C ALA A 275 5.11 -24.42 -4.60
N LEU A 276 4.40 -24.53 -5.73
CA LEU A 276 3.75 -25.77 -6.18
C LEU A 276 4.74 -26.93 -6.33
N LYS A 277 5.92 -26.66 -6.90
CA LYS A 277 6.98 -27.66 -7.07
C LYS A 277 7.51 -28.13 -5.71
N ALA A 278 7.70 -27.21 -4.76
CA ALA A 278 8.10 -27.55 -3.41
C ALA A 278 7.02 -28.39 -2.70
N SER A 279 5.75 -28.00 -2.75
CA SER A 279 4.63 -28.76 -2.17
C SER A 279 4.53 -30.16 -2.77
N SER A 280 4.68 -30.28 -4.09
CA SER A 280 4.64 -31.58 -4.79
C SER A 280 5.79 -32.50 -4.40
N ASN A 281 6.99 -31.96 -4.22
CA ASN A 281 8.15 -32.72 -3.76
C ASN A 281 7.98 -33.17 -2.30
N THR A 282 7.47 -32.29 -1.45
CA THR A 282 7.16 -32.61 -0.06
C THR A 282 6.07 -33.68 0.04
N SER A 283 5.00 -33.60 -0.75
CA SER A 283 3.96 -34.64 -0.82
C SER A 283 4.55 -36.01 -1.19
N LYS A 284 5.46 -36.08 -2.17
CA LYS A 284 6.16 -37.31 -2.55
C LYS A 284 7.03 -37.85 -1.40
N LEU A 285 7.74 -36.96 -0.71
CA LEU A 285 8.56 -37.32 0.45
C LEU A 285 7.69 -37.92 1.56
N VAL A 286 6.61 -37.24 1.97
CA VAL A 286 5.72 -37.71 3.04
C VAL A 286 5.03 -39.02 2.66
N LYS A 287 4.60 -39.19 1.39
CA LYS A 287 4.07 -40.45 0.85
C LYS A 287 5.09 -41.59 0.79
N SER A 288 6.38 -41.28 0.66
CA SER A 288 7.44 -42.29 0.73
C SER A 288 7.70 -42.72 2.17
N LEU A 289 7.68 -41.75 3.10
CA LEU A 289 7.83 -42.00 4.53
C LEU A 289 6.67 -42.87 5.07
N SER A 290 5.45 -42.62 4.61
CA SER A 290 4.26 -43.41 5.01
C SER A 290 4.35 -44.89 4.63
N LYS A 291 5.25 -45.29 3.72
CA LYS A 291 5.45 -46.67 3.27
C LYS A 291 6.59 -47.39 4.01
N ASN A 292 7.32 -46.71 4.89
CA ASN A 292 8.39 -47.31 5.66
C ASN A 292 7.84 -48.27 6.73
N ARG A 293 8.36 -49.50 6.77
CA ARG A 293 7.92 -50.58 7.69
C ARG A 293 8.23 -50.35 9.18
N GLY A 294 8.63 -49.15 9.57
CA GLY A 294 9.06 -48.80 10.95
C GLY A 294 8.20 -47.76 11.67
N LEU A 295 7.07 -47.33 11.09
CA LEU A 295 6.15 -46.36 11.72
C LEU A 295 5.19 -47.06 12.69
N SER A 296 5.00 -46.47 13.87
CA SER A 296 3.90 -46.84 14.77
C SER A 296 2.54 -46.46 14.19
N LYS A 297 1.46 -47.03 14.74
CA LYS A 297 0.08 -46.74 14.29
C LYS A 297 -0.29 -45.25 14.39
N ILE A 298 0.21 -44.57 15.43
CA ILE A 298 -0.01 -43.14 15.66
C ILE A 298 0.78 -42.32 14.63
N GLU A 299 2.06 -42.65 14.41
CA GLU A 299 2.88 -41.96 13.42
C GLU A 299 2.32 -42.14 11.99
N ALA A 300 1.82 -43.32 11.67
CA ALA A 300 1.19 -43.57 10.38
C ALA A 300 -0.11 -42.78 10.18
N ALA A 301 -0.86 -42.47 11.26
CA ALA A 301 -2.05 -41.62 11.17
C ALA A 301 -1.67 -40.16 10.91
N ILE A 302 -0.78 -39.60 11.73
CA ILE A 302 -0.32 -38.21 11.60
C ILE A 302 0.34 -37.95 10.24
N VAL A 303 1.10 -38.93 9.73
CA VAL A 303 1.69 -38.86 8.38
C VAL A 303 0.62 -38.90 7.28
N ARG A 304 -0.51 -39.61 7.47
CA ARG A 304 -1.63 -39.58 6.51
C ARG A 304 -2.33 -38.24 6.53
N ASP A 305 -2.59 -37.69 7.71
CA ASP A 305 -3.23 -36.38 7.86
C ASP A 305 -2.36 -35.30 7.18
N CYS A 306 -1.04 -35.31 7.41
CA CYS A 306 -0.13 -34.41 6.69
C CYS A 306 -0.12 -34.63 5.15
N ILE A 307 -0.35 -35.85 4.64
CA ILE A 307 -0.48 -36.10 3.20
C ILE A 307 -1.73 -35.43 2.63
N GLU A 308 -2.83 -35.44 3.38
CA GLU A 308 -4.10 -34.79 3.03
C GLU A 308 -3.94 -33.28 3.02
N GLU A 309 -3.42 -32.68 4.10
CA GLU A 309 -3.19 -31.24 4.21
C GLU A 309 -2.27 -30.72 3.09
N ILE A 310 -1.18 -31.42 2.79
CA ILE A 310 -0.30 -31.03 1.67
C ILE A 310 -0.95 -31.26 0.31
N GLY A 311 -1.90 -32.20 0.21
CA GLY A 311 -2.74 -32.39 -0.96
C GLY A 311 -3.66 -31.18 -1.22
N ASN A 312 -4.35 -30.72 -0.18
CA ASN A 312 -5.24 -29.56 -0.21
C ASN A 312 -4.47 -28.30 -0.61
N SER A 313 -3.34 -28.05 0.05
CA SER A 313 -2.40 -26.97 -0.27
C SER A 313 -1.93 -26.97 -1.73
N ILE A 314 -1.66 -28.14 -2.32
CA ILE A 314 -1.29 -28.25 -3.74
C ILE A 314 -2.44 -27.82 -4.65
N ASP A 315 -3.68 -28.19 -4.33
CA ASP A 315 -4.84 -27.88 -5.16
C ASP A 315 -5.22 -26.41 -5.09
N GLU A 316 -5.06 -25.76 -3.94
CA GLU A 316 -5.26 -24.31 -3.75
C GLU A 316 -4.20 -23.48 -4.51
N ILE A 317 -2.93 -23.92 -4.49
CA ILE A 317 -1.87 -23.29 -5.28
C ILE A 317 -2.13 -23.48 -6.79
N LYS A 318 -2.61 -24.65 -7.23
CA LYS A 318 -3.01 -24.87 -8.64
C LYS A 318 -4.19 -24.00 -9.05
N GLN A 319 -5.20 -23.84 -8.19
CA GLN A 319 -6.34 -22.96 -8.44
C GLN A 319 -5.86 -21.52 -8.63
N SER A 320 -4.92 -21.07 -7.78
CA SER A 320 -4.31 -19.75 -7.87
C SER A 320 -3.54 -19.53 -9.19
N LEU A 321 -2.75 -20.52 -9.63
CA LEU A 321 -2.06 -20.48 -10.93
C LEU A 321 -3.04 -20.43 -12.12
N LYS A 322 -4.14 -21.18 -12.05
CA LYS A 322 -5.16 -21.22 -13.10
C LYS A 322 -5.87 -19.88 -13.26
N VAL A 323 -6.17 -19.20 -12.15
CA VAL A 323 -6.78 -17.86 -12.17
C VAL A 323 -5.79 -16.82 -12.69
N LEU A 324 -4.53 -16.87 -12.24
CA LEU A 324 -3.49 -15.94 -12.70
C LEU A 324 -3.23 -16.04 -14.22
N GLY A 325 -3.38 -17.23 -14.81
CA GLY A 325 -3.27 -17.46 -16.25
C GLY A 325 -4.44 -16.94 -17.09
N ASN A 326 -5.59 -16.63 -16.48
CA ASN A 326 -6.82 -16.21 -17.14
C ASN A 326 -7.37 -14.89 -16.55
N LEU A 327 -6.51 -13.96 -16.12
CA LEU A 327 -6.94 -12.67 -15.58
C LEU A 327 -7.62 -11.81 -16.67
N THR A 328 -8.95 -11.74 -16.65
CA THR A 328 -9.79 -10.97 -17.58
C THR A 328 -10.36 -9.73 -16.90
N ASP A 329 -10.30 -8.57 -17.55
CA ASP A 329 -11.10 -7.39 -17.15
C ASP A 329 -12.57 -7.69 -17.48
N PRO A 330 -13.50 -7.69 -16.50
CA PRO A 330 -13.62 -6.70 -15.42
C PRO A 330 -13.41 -7.21 -13.96
N ASP A 331 -13.12 -8.50 -13.73
CA ASP A 331 -13.10 -9.09 -12.38
C ASP A 331 -11.70 -9.35 -11.82
N ARG A 332 -10.69 -8.68 -12.37
CA ARG A 332 -9.28 -8.93 -12.04
C ARG A 332 -9.01 -8.81 -10.53
N GLN A 333 -9.63 -7.85 -9.85
CA GLN A 333 -9.46 -7.62 -8.42
C GLN A 333 -10.09 -8.75 -7.58
N PHE A 334 -11.32 -9.17 -7.89
CA PHE A 334 -11.98 -10.31 -7.22
C PHE A 334 -11.20 -11.62 -7.43
N GLN A 335 -10.68 -11.83 -8.64
CA GLN A 335 -9.82 -12.96 -8.97
C GLN A 335 -8.53 -12.96 -8.13
N ILE A 336 -7.91 -11.79 -7.95
CA ILE A 336 -6.72 -11.64 -7.10
C ILE A 336 -7.07 -11.87 -5.61
N ASP A 337 -8.22 -11.41 -5.14
CA ASP A 337 -8.64 -11.61 -3.75
C ASP A 337 -8.93 -13.09 -3.44
N ASN A 338 -9.55 -13.82 -4.37
CA ASN A 338 -9.69 -15.28 -4.24
C ASN A 338 -8.33 -15.98 -4.21
N MET A 339 -7.35 -15.52 -5.00
CA MET A 339 -5.99 -16.05 -4.93
C MET A 339 -5.34 -15.79 -3.57
N LYS A 340 -5.53 -14.62 -2.95
CA LYS A 340 -5.03 -14.35 -1.59
C LYS A 340 -5.61 -15.35 -0.60
N THR A 341 -6.91 -15.60 -0.67
CA THR A 341 -7.60 -16.57 0.19
C THR A 341 -7.02 -17.96 0.01
N TRP A 342 -6.95 -18.49 -1.21
CA TRP A 342 -6.43 -19.84 -1.46
C TRP A 342 -4.96 -20.00 -1.09
N VAL A 343 -4.12 -19.00 -1.36
CA VAL A 343 -2.70 -19.06 -0.98
C VAL A 343 -2.52 -18.95 0.54
N SER A 344 -3.40 -18.23 1.23
CA SER A 344 -3.41 -18.18 2.70
C SER A 344 -3.87 -19.50 3.30
N SER A 345 -4.94 -20.11 2.77
CA SER A 345 -5.39 -21.47 3.13
C SER A 345 -4.27 -22.50 2.92
N ALA A 346 -3.56 -22.41 1.80
CA ALA A 346 -2.44 -23.31 1.52
C ALA A 346 -1.31 -23.22 2.55
N ILE A 347 -1.07 -22.04 3.15
CA ILE A 347 -0.12 -21.87 4.25
C ILE A 347 -0.69 -22.47 5.54
N THR A 348 -1.97 -22.28 5.81
CA THR A 348 -2.67 -22.89 6.95
C THR A 348 -2.54 -24.41 6.90
N ASP A 349 -2.88 -25.06 5.78
CA ASP A 349 -2.75 -26.52 5.63
C ASP A 349 -1.31 -27.00 5.83
N GLN A 350 -0.32 -26.24 5.34
CA GLN A 350 1.09 -26.53 5.56
C GLN A 350 1.43 -26.48 7.06
N ASN A 351 0.96 -25.48 7.79
CA ASN A 351 1.19 -25.37 9.22
C ASN A 351 0.41 -26.45 10.00
N THR A 352 -0.84 -26.75 9.62
CA THR A 352 -1.67 -27.82 10.19
C THR A 352 -0.97 -29.18 10.08
N CYS A 353 -0.32 -29.47 8.95
CA CYS A 353 0.52 -30.67 8.85
C CYS A 353 1.59 -30.69 9.95
N THR A 354 2.30 -29.58 10.22
CA THR A 354 3.33 -29.56 11.27
C THR A 354 2.80 -29.56 12.69
N ASP A 355 1.64 -28.95 12.93
CA ASP A 355 1.01 -28.84 14.25
C ASP A 355 0.49 -30.21 14.72
N GLY A 356 0.07 -31.06 13.78
CA GLY A 356 -0.29 -32.46 14.06
C GLY A 356 0.85 -33.30 14.71
N PHE A 357 2.10 -32.82 14.67
CA PHE A 357 3.24 -33.47 15.31
C PHE A 357 3.54 -32.98 16.73
N ASP A 358 2.86 -31.94 17.23
CA ASP A 358 3.07 -31.38 18.55
C ASP A 358 2.19 -32.09 19.61
N GLY A 359 2.75 -32.34 20.80
CA GLY A 359 2.08 -33.09 21.88
C GLY A 359 2.12 -34.63 21.81
N ASN A 360 2.57 -35.24 20.71
CA ASN A 360 2.56 -36.70 20.51
C ASN A 360 3.96 -37.36 20.56
N LYS A 361 4.06 -38.60 21.04
CA LYS A 361 5.32 -39.39 21.07
C LYS A 361 5.65 -39.94 19.68
N ILE A 362 6.30 -39.13 18.85
CA ILE A 362 6.73 -39.45 17.47
C ILE A 362 8.25 -39.55 17.41
N SER A 363 8.77 -40.42 16.55
CA SER A 363 10.19 -40.50 16.22
C SER A 363 10.71 -39.14 15.74
N TYR A 364 11.69 -38.62 16.47
CA TYR A 364 12.33 -37.33 16.20
C TYR A 364 12.84 -37.22 14.75
N ALA A 365 13.34 -38.32 14.18
CA ALA A 365 13.83 -38.35 12.80
C ALA A 365 12.71 -38.10 11.76
N VAL A 366 11.52 -38.65 12.00
CA VAL A 366 10.34 -38.47 11.13
C VAL A 366 9.82 -37.03 11.28
N LYS A 367 9.64 -36.57 12.53
CA LYS A 367 9.18 -35.20 12.84
C LYS A 367 10.10 -34.14 12.23
N ARG A 368 11.43 -34.28 12.39
CA ARG A 368 12.42 -33.35 11.84
C ARG A 368 12.39 -33.29 10.31
N THR A 369 12.30 -34.44 9.65
CA THR A 369 12.32 -34.53 8.18
C THR A 369 11.09 -33.88 7.56
N ILE A 370 9.91 -34.14 8.13
CA ILE A 370 8.64 -33.56 7.67
C ILE A 370 8.62 -32.06 7.98
N ARG A 371 8.87 -31.64 9.24
CA ARG A 371 8.86 -30.23 9.64
C ARG A 371 9.80 -29.36 8.80
N LYS A 372 11.04 -29.81 8.55
CA LYS A 372 12.00 -29.07 7.71
C LYS A 372 11.48 -28.85 6.29
N SER A 373 10.85 -29.86 5.71
CA SER A 373 10.33 -29.78 4.33
C SER A 373 9.12 -28.88 4.27
N ILE A 374 8.20 -29.00 5.22
CA ILE A 374 6.94 -28.24 5.27
C ILE A 374 7.17 -26.76 5.56
N VAL A 375 8.04 -26.43 6.52
CA VAL A 375 8.42 -25.03 6.80
C VAL A 375 9.01 -24.36 5.55
N ASN A 376 9.79 -25.08 4.76
CA ASN A 376 10.31 -24.53 3.50
C ASN A 376 9.19 -24.26 2.48
N VAL A 377 8.16 -25.12 2.41
CA VAL A 377 6.98 -24.90 1.56
C VAL A 377 6.18 -23.67 2.04
N ALA A 378 5.93 -23.55 3.35
CA ALA A 378 5.24 -22.39 3.97
C ALA A 378 5.91 -21.07 3.63
N ARG A 379 7.25 -21.02 3.74
CA ARG A 379 8.02 -19.82 3.40
C ARG A 379 7.93 -19.48 1.91
N LEU A 380 7.99 -20.46 1.01
CA LEU A 380 7.85 -20.24 -0.44
C LEU A 380 6.44 -19.80 -0.84
N THR A 381 5.42 -20.35 -0.18
CA THR A 381 4.01 -19.98 -0.39
C THR A 381 3.73 -18.56 0.13
N SER A 382 4.31 -18.20 1.28
CA SER A 382 4.28 -16.84 1.84
C SER A 382 4.96 -15.80 0.91
N ILE A 383 6.08 -16.15 0.28
CA ILE A 383 6.71 -15.30 -0.75
C ILE A 383 5.75 -15.04 -1.92
N ALA A 384 5.03 -16.08 -2.37
CA ALA A 384 4.03 -15.93 -3.44
C ALA A 384 2.87 -15.03 -3.01
N LEU A 385 2.39 -15.15 -1.76
CA LEU A 385 1.34 -14.29 -1.20
C LEU A 385 1.74 -12.82 -1.14
N ALA A 386 2.98 -12.52 -0.74
CA ALA A 386 3.51 -11.16 -0.69
C ALA A 386 3.47 -10.49 -2.08
N PHE A 387 3.83 -11.21 -3.13
CA PHE A 387 3.73 -10.69 -4.50
C PHE A 387 2.29 -10.54 -5.00
N ILE A 388 1.38 -11.44 -4.62
CA ILE A 388 -0.05 -11.31 -4.94
C ILE A 388 -0.65 -10.09 -4.25
N ASN A 389 -0.26 -9.80 -3.00
CA ASN A 389 -0.68 -8.60 -2.29
C ASN A 389 -0.18 -7.33 -2.99
N LYS A 390 1.09 -7.32 -3.43
CA LYS A 390 1.65 -6.22 -4.22
C LYS A 390 0.93 -6.05 -5.57
N LEU A 391 0.63 -7.15 -6.26
CA LEU A 391 -0.13 -7.15 -7.50
C LEU A 391 -1.54 -6.58 -7.30
N SER A 392 -2.20 -6.94 -6.20
CA SER A 392 -3.50 -6.36 -5.83
C SER A 392 -3.42 -4.87 -5.59
N ALA A 393 -2.41 -4.38 -4.84
CA ALA A 393 -2.26 -2.96 -4.55
C ALA A 393 -2.08 -2.14 -5.85
N LEU A 394 -1.31 -2.68 -6.81
CA LEU A 394 -1.14 -2.07 -8.12
C LEU A 394 -2.47 -1.97 -8.87
N TYR A 395 -3.28 -3.03 -8.91
CA TYR A 395 -4.57 -2.99 -9.61
C TYR A 395 -5.62 -2.15 -8.88
N SER A 396 -5.64 -2.15 -7.55
CA SER A 396 -6.49 -1.25 -6.76
C SER A 396 -6.15 0.22 -7.06
N TYR A 397 -4.86 0.55 -7.16
CA TYR A 397 -4.40 1.90 -7.52
C TYR A 397 -4.81 2.30 -8.94
N PHE A 398 -4.66 1.42 -9.94
CA PHE A 398 -5.10 1.69 -11.30
C PHE A 398 -6.64 1.81 -11.42
N SER A 399 -7.39 1.00 -10.66
CA SER A 399 -8.86 1.09 -10.62
C SER A 399 -9.37 2.39 -9.97
N ALA A 400 -8.61 2.95 -9.02
CA ALA A 400 -8.90 4.23 -8.40
C ALA A 400 -8.65 5.43 -9.33
N GLN A 401 -7.80 5.28 -10.35
CA GLN A 401 -7.51 6.31 -11.35
C GLN A 401 -8.47 6.30 -12.56
N THR A 402 -9.27 5.25 -12.74
CA THR A 402 -10.24 5.10 -13.85
C THR A 402 -11.70 5.18 -13.41
N SER A 403 -11.99 5.89 -12.31
CA SER A 403 -13.31 5.98 -11.69
C SER A 403 -14.36 6.66 -12.60
N ASP A 404 -14.90 5.93 -13.57
CA ASP A 404 -16.34 5.89 -13.76
C ASP A 404 -16.90 5.05 -12.60
N ARG A 405 -17.70 5.71 -11.75
CA ARG A 405 -18.22 5.18 -10.50
C ARG A 405 -19.36 4.19 -10.75
N GLU A 406 -19.05 2.91 -10.91
CA GLU A 406 -20.05 1.85 -10.81
C GLU A 406 -20.27 1.45 -9.34
N VAL A 407 -21.50 1.61 -8.87
CA VAL A 407 -21.99 0.99 -7.65
C VAL A 407 -21.95 -0.53 -7.86
N LYS A 408 -21.11 -1.24 -7.10
CA LYS A 408 -20.98 -2.70 -7.16
C LYS A 408 -22.29 -3.39 -6.77
N MET A 409 -23.09 -3.72 -7.77
CA MET A 409 -24.07 -4.79 -7.66
C MET A 409 -23.32 -6.12 -7.59
N ASP A 410 -23.72 -7.04 -6.70
CA ASP A 410 -23.12 -8.37 -6.63
C ASP A 410 -23.51 -9.19 -7.88
N LEU A 411 -22.68 -9.07 -8.91
CA LEU A 411 -22.84 -9.77 -10.19
C LEU A 411 -22.31 -11.22 -10.14
N ASN A 412 -21.70 -11.65 -9.03
CA ASN A 412 -21.12 -12.99 -8.90
C ASN A 412 -22.14 -14.11 -9.21
N PRO A 413 -23.40 -14.06 -8.75
CA PRO A 413 -24.37 -15.10 -9.08
C PRO A 413 -24.72 -15.17 -10.58
N ILE A 414 -24.75 -14.03 -11.27
CA ILE A 414 -24.99 -13.94 -12.72
C ILE A 414 -23.77 -14.49 -13.47
N LYS A 415 -22.58 -14.04 -13.08
CA LYS A 415 -21.31 -14.49 -13.65
C LYS A 415 -21.12 -15.99 -13.48
N ASP A 416 -21.36 -16.53 -12.30
CA ASP A 416 -21.27 -17.97 -12.04
C ASP A 416 -22.26 -18.77 -12.89
N ALA A 417 -23.47 -18.23 -13.12
CA ALA A 417 -24.47 -18.85 -13.98
C ALA A 417 -24.04 -18.82 -15.46
N PHE A 418 -23.44 -17.72 -15.92
CA PHE A 418 -22.86 -17.59 -17.26
C PHE A 418 -21.66 -18.53 -17.46
N ASP A 419 -20.73 -18.57 -16.50
CA ASP A 419 -19.55 -19.43 -16.54
C ASP A 419 -19.93 -20.92 -16.56
N ARG A 420 -21.03 -21.30 -15.88
CA ARG A 420 -21.61 -22.64 -16.01
C ARG A 420 -22.10 -22.93 -17.43
N VAL A 421 -22.79 -21.99 -18.08
CA VAL A 421 -23.21 -22.12 -19.49
C VAL A 421 -22.01 -22.26 -20.41
N ALA A 422 -21.04 -21.34 -20.32
CA ALA A 422 -19.84 -21.33 -21.14
C ALA A 422 -19.01 -22.63 -20.97
N LYS A 423 -18.88 -23.13 -19.73
CA LYS A 423 -18.21 -24.41 -19.45
C LYS A 423 -18.93 -25.58 -20.09
N LYS A 424 -20.27 -25.66 -19.96
CA LYS A 424 -21.06 -26.75 -20.57
C LYS A 424 -21.04 -26.68 -22.10
N GLN A 425 -21.05 -25.48 -22.68
CA GLN A 425 -20.93 -25.27 -24.12
C GLN A 425 -19.58 -25.76 -24.64
N LYS A 426 -18.49 -25.40 -23.96
CA LYS A 426 -17.13 -25.85 -24.32
C LYS A 426 -16.97 -27.37 -24.21
N MET A 427 -17.53 -27.98 -23.15
CA MET A 427 -17.53 -29.43 -22.99
C MET A 427 -18.30 -30.14 -24.11
N SER A 428 -19.49 -29.64 -24.45
CA SER A 428 -20.30 -30.19 -25.54
C SER A 428 -19.58 -30.05 -26.89
N SER A 429 -19.03 -28.86 -27.19
CA SER A 429 -18.26 -28.62 -28.42
C SER A 429 -17.02 -29.50 -28.54
N SER A 430 -16.24 -29.64 -27.46
CA SER A 430 -15.06 -30.52 -27.43
C SER A 430 -15.44 -31.99 -27.64
N LYS A 431 -16.55 -32.45 -27.05
CA LYS A 431 -17.01 -33.82 -27.24
C LYS A 431 -17.51 -34.06 -28.66
N THR A 432 -18.21 -33.10 -29.25
CA THR A 432 -18.59 -33.12 -30.67
C THR A 432 -17.37 -33.22 -31.57
N GLN A 433 -16.35 -32.39 -31.34
CA GLN A 433 -15.11 -32.44 -32.12
C GLN A 433 -14.36 -33.77 -31.97
N GLU A 434 -14.29 -34.33 -30.77
CA GLU A 434 -13.67 -35.63 -30.52
C GLU A 434 -14.36 -36.76 -31.29
N VAL A 435 -15.69 -36.83 -31.18
CA VAL A 435 -16.50 -37.86 -31.85
C VAL A 435 -16.41 -37.71 -33.37
N VAL A 436 -16.51 -36.49 -33.89
CA VAL A 436 -16.34 -36.21 -35.32
C VAL A 436 -14.93 -36.58 -35.80
N ALA A 437 -13.89 -36.23 -35.05
CA ALA A 437 -12.51 -36.59 -35.40
C ALA A 437 -12.29 -38.11 -35.38
N GLN A 438 -12.93 -38.84 -34.47
CA GLN A 438 -12.89 -40.30 -34.45
C GLN A 438 -13.56 -40.89 -35.69
N MET A 439 -14.73 -40.38 -36.07
CA MET A 439 -15.41 -40.80 -37.30
C MET A 439 -14.56 -40.50 -38.54
N ILE A 440 -13.95 -39.30 -38.63
CA ILE A 440 -13.05 -38.94 -39.73
C ILE A 440 -11.86 -39.90 -39.81
N ARG A 441 -11.21 -40.22 -38.68
CA ARG A 441 -10.09 -41.17 -38.67
C ARG A 441 -10.48 -42.55 -39.19
N GLU A 442 -11.62 -43.09 -38.78
CA GLU A 442 -12.07 -44.39 -39.28
C GLU A 442 -12.39 -44.33 -40.78
N ILE A 443 -13.00 -43.23 -41.25
CA ILE A 443 -13.28 -43.03 -42.67
C ILE A 443 -11.98 -42.91 -43.49
N GLU A 444 -11.02 -42.12 -43.02
CA GLU A 444 -9.71 -41.94 -43.67
C GLU A 444 -8.92 -43.25 -43.69
N GLN A 445 -8.94 -44.01 -42.59
CA GLN A 445 -8.28 -45.32 -42.54
C GLN A 445 -8.89 -46.29 -43.55
N SER A 446 -10.22 -46.33 -43.67
CA SER A 446 -10.88 -47.14 -44.70
C SER A 446 -10.58 -46.65 -46.12
N LEU A 447 -10.47 -45.33 -46.34
CA LEU A 447 -10.09 -44.77 -47.64
C LEU A 447 -8.66 -45.15 -48.04
N GLU A 448 -7.72 -45.14 -47.10
CA GLU A 448 -6.33 -45.52 -47.38
C GLU A 448 -6.20 -47.01 -47.71
N ILE A 449 -6.97 -47.88 -47.06
CA ILE A 449 -7.04 -49.31 -47.40
C ILE A 449 -7.54 -49.49 -48.84
N ILE A 450 -8.62 -48.79 -49.21
CA ILE A 450 -9.19 -48.83 -50.56
C ILE A 450 -8.21 -48.29 -51.62
N LYS A 451 -7.42 -47.24 -51.30
CA LYS A 451 -6.43 -46.67 -52.23
C LYS A 451 -5.21 -47.56 -52.41
N ALA A 452 -4.74 -48.20 -51.34
CA ALA A 452 -3.57 -49.07 -51.35
C ALA A 452 -3.78 -50.35 -52.17
N GLU A 453 -5.02 -50.82 -52.27
CA GLU A 453 -5.42 -51.94 -53.13
C GLU A 453 -5.84 -51.44 -54.53
N HIS A 454 -4.90 -51.22 -55.44
CA HIS A 454 -5.28 -50.99 -56.85
C HIS A 454 -5.33 -52.30 -57.67
N CYS A 455 -6.56 -52.63 -58.10
CA CYS A 455 -6.98 -53.43 -59.27
C CYS A 455 -7.21 -54.95 -59.06
N GLY A 456 -8.49 -55.40 -59.11
CA GLY A 456 -8.79 -56.79 -59.47
C GLY A 456 -10.18 -57.37 -59.16
N SER A 457 -10.75 -57.16 -57.96
CA SER A 457 -11.99 -57.88 -57.57
C SER A 457 -12.98 -57.04 -56.77
N GLU A 458 -14.22 -56.99 -57.24
CA GLU A 458 -15.39 -56.33 -56.65
C GLU A 458 -15.75 -56.85 -55.23
N VAL A 459 -15.14 -57.97 -54.82
CA VAL A 459 -15.41 -58.70 -53.57
C VAL A 459 -14.75 -58.04 -52.34
N ASP A 460 -13.68 -57.26 -52.50
CA ASP A 460 -12.89 -56.77 -51.35
C ASP A 460 -13.43 -55.47 -50.73
N CYS A 461 -13.85 -54.49 -51.54
CA CYS A 461 -14.42 -53.22 -51.06
C CYS A 461 -15.66 -53.41 -50.16
N LYS A 462 -16.47 -54.44 -50.42
CA LYS A 462 -17.68 -54.71 -49.64
C LYS A 462 -17.34 -55.14 -48.20
N SER A 463 -16.21 -55.81 -48.01
CA SER A 463 -15.72 -56.20 -46.69
C SER A 463 -15.25 -54.97 -45.90
N VAL A 464 -14.51 -54.07 -46.55
CA VAL A 464 -14.00 -52.81 -45.97
C VAL A 464 -15.15 -51.88 -45.54
N PHE A 465 -16.18 -51.72 -46.38
CA PHE A 465 -17.37 -50.94 -46.00
C PHE A 465 -18.17 -51.60 -44.87
N GLY A 466 -18.21 -52.94 -44.82
CA GLY A 466 -18.83 -53.70 -43.73
C GLY A 466 -18.14 -53.42 -42.39
N GLU A 467 -16.81 -53.44 -42.38
CA GLU A 467 -16.00 -53.15 -41.19
C GLU A 467 -16.11 -51.67 -40.76
N LEU A 468 -16.06 -50.73 -41.71
CA LEU A 468 -16.28 -49.30 -41.41
C LEU A 468 -17.66 -49.07 -40.78
N LYS A 469 -18.72 -49.68 -41.35
CA LYS A 469 -20.07 -49.57 -40.80
C LYS A 469 -20.14 -50.09 -39.36
N LYS A 470 -19.52 -51.24 -39.08
CA LYS A 470 -19.47 -51.81 -37.73
C LYS A 470 -18.76 -50.87 -36.76
N LYS A 471 -17.58 -50.35 -37.13
CA LYS A 471 -16.83 -49.40 -36.31
C LYS A 471 -17.59 -48.09 -36.05
N LEU A 472 -18.26 -47.53 -37.06
CA LEU A 472 -19.09 -46.33 -36.89
C LEU A 472 -20.31 -46.59 -35.99
N GLN A 473 -20.88 -47.80 -36.03
CA GLN A 473 -21.95 -48.21 -35.11
C GLN A 473 -21.45 -48.38 -33.67
N GLU A 474 -20.25 -48.94 -33.48
CA GLU A 474 -19.60 -49.06 -32.17
C GLU A 474 -19.25 -47.69 -31.56
N ILE A 475 -18.89 -46.70 -32.38
CA ILE A 475 -18.67 -45.32 -31.92
C ILE A 475 -19.97 -44.71 -31.34
N ALA A 476 -21.16 -45.11 -31.82
CA ALA A 476 -22.46 -44.63 -31.34
C ALA A 476 -22.52 -43.10 -31.13
N PRO A 477 -22.19 -42.28 -32.16
CA PRO A 477 -21.91 -40.85 -32.00
C PRO A 477 -23.08 -40.07 -31.39
N LEU A 478 -24.33 -40.42 -31.73
CA LEU A 478 -25.51 -39.72 -31.20
C LEU A 478 -25.68 -39.93 -29.69
N SER A 479 -25.43 -41.13 -29.16
CA SER A 479 -25.56 -41.38 -27.71
C SER A 479 -24.46 -40.69 -26.91
N GLN A 480 -23.25 -40.59 -27.49
CA GLN A 480 -22.14 -39.87 -26.86
C GLN A 480 -22.39 -38.36 -26.77
N LEU A 481 -23.14 -37.78 -27.71
CA LEU A 481 -23.40 -36.34 -27.76
C LEU A 481 -24.62 -35.92 -26.92
N GLU A 482 -25.64 -36.76 -26.85
CA GLU A 482 -26.91 -36.48 -26.17
C GLU A 482 -26.73 -36.04 -24.71
N GLY A 483 -25.85 -36.73 -23.96
CA GLY A 483 -25.58 -36.39 -22.55
C GLY A 483 -25.02 -34.97 -22.38
N THR A 484 -24.04 -34.59 -23.20
CA THR A 484 -23.42 -33.26 -23.11
C THR A 484 -24.36 -32.13 -23.57
N GLN A 485 -25.18 -32.40 -24.58
CA GLN A 485 -26.17 -31.46 -25.09
C GLN A 485 -27.30 -31.21 -24.07
N LYS A 486 -27.75 -32.27 -23.38
CA LYS A 486 -28.75 -32.16 -22.32
C LYS A 486 -28.26 -31.29 -21.15
N GLU A 487 -27.02 -31.47 -20.73
CA GLU A 487 -26.42 -30.65 -19.67
C GLU A 487 -26.27 -29.17 -20.05
N LEU A 488 -25.94 -28.88 -21.33
CA LEU A 488 -25.88 -27.52 -21.86
C LEU A 488 -27.27 -26.85 -21.84
N ASN A 489 -28.30 -27.55 -22.30
CA ASN A 489 -29.67 -27.01 -22.32
C ASN A 489 -30.20 -26.72 -20.90
N ILE A 490 -29.84 -27.54 -19.92
CA ILE A 490 -30.16 -27.29 -18.51
C ILE A 490 -29.48 -26.01 -18.00
N ALA A 491 -28.22 -25.77 -18.38
CA ALA A 491 -27.52 -24.55 -17.99
C ALA A 491 -28.14 -23.31 -18.67
N LEU A 492 -28.43 -23.39 -19.97
CA LEU A 492 -29.03 -22.30 -20.76
C LEU A 492 -30.41 -21.89 -20.24
N SER A 493 -31.23 -22.85 -19.80
CA SER A 493 -32.57 -22.55 -19.24
C SER A 493 -32.54 -21.94 -17.82
N LYS A 494 -31.45 -22.12 -17.08
CA LYS A 494 -31.28 -21.56 -15.72
C LYS A 494 -30.70 -20.15 -15.71
N TYR A 495 -29.92 -19.78 -16.71
CA TYR A 495 -29.25 -18.48 -16.77
C TYR A 495 -30.21 -17.27 -16.83
N PRO A 496 -31.24 -17.24 -17.71
CA PRO A 496 -32.22 -16.14 -17.73
C PRO A 496 -32.93 -15.94 -16.39
N LYS A 497 -33.28 -17.02 -15.69
CA LYS A 497 -33.92 -16.96 -14.37
C LYS A 497 -33.03 -16.34 -13.30
N GLN A 498 -31.71 -16.41 -13.45
CA GLN A 498 -30.76 -15.78 -12.53
C GLN A 498 -30.60 -14.29 -12.82
N LEU A 499 -30.66 -13.89 -14.09
CA LEU A 499 -30.71 -12.49 -14.50
C LEU A 499 -31.96 -11.79 -13.94
N GLU A 500 -33.13 -12.40 -14.11
CA GLU A 500 -34.41 -11.88 -13.59
C GLU A 500 -34.44 -11.70 -12.06
N LYS A 501 -33.69 -12.51 -11.31
CA LYS A 501 -33.58 -12.38 -9.85
C LYS A 501 -32.68 -11.23 -9.40
N SER A 502 -31.72 -10.84 -10.24
CA SER A 502 -30.65 -9.91 -9.88
C SER A 502 -30.96 -8.48 -10.32
N PHE A 503 -31.70 -8.34 -11.43
CA PHE A 503 -32.23 -7.07 -11.90
C PHE A 503 -33.73 -7.03 -11.59
N ASN A 504 -34.17 -6.20 -10.65
CA ASN A 504 -35.60 -6.06 -10.35
C ASN A 504 -36.30 -5.40 -11.56
N PRO A 505 -37.14 -6.14 -12.31
CA PRO A 505 -37.68 -5.64 -13.57
C PRO A 505 -38.77 -4.57 -13.37
N ASP A 506 -39.24 -4.37 -12.14
CA ASP A 506 -40.40 -3.51 -11.86
C ASP A 506 -40.09 -2.44 -10.81
N ILE A 507 -39.21 -1.51 -11.19
CA ILE A 507 -38.94 -0.28 -10.44
C ILE A 507 -40.17 0.65 -10.47
N SER A 508 -41.07 0.47 -11.44
CA SER A 508 -42.28 1.29 -11.62
C SER A 508 -43.20 1.27 -10.40
N LYS A 509 -43.15 0.23 -9.58
CA LYS A 509 -43.90 0.14 -8.32
C LYS A 509 -43.36 1.10 -7.24
N ALA A 510 -42.06 1.39 -7.22
CA ALA A 510 -41.40 2.31 -6.27
C ALA A 510 -41.71 3.79 -6.52
N TYR A 511 -42.32 4.08 -7.66
CA TYR A 511 -42.71 5.41 -8.08
C TYR A 511 -43.90 5.93 -7.26
N ARG A 512 -43.75 7.14 -6.71
CA ARG A 512 -44.85 7.98 -6.22
C ARG A 512 -45.20 8.96 -7.35
N ASN A 513 -46.50 9.22 -7.59
CA ASN A 513 -46.92 10.30 -8.50
C ASN A 513 -46.53 11.63 -7.87
N ILE A 514 -45.31 12.09 -8.17
CA ILE A 514 -44.83 13.42 -7.79
C ILE A 514 -44.90 14.27 -9.05
N ASP A 515 -45.58 15.40 -8.97
CA ASP A 515 -45.64 16.36 -10.06
C ASP A 515 -44.25 16.98 -10.26
N PHE A 516 -43.72 16.84 -11.47
CA PHE A 516 -42.47 17.47 -11.86
C PHE A 516 -42.75 18.83 -12.46
N ASP A 517 -41.96 19.82 -12.09
CA ASP A 517 -41.83 20.99 -12.94
C ASP A 517 -41.06 20.58 -14.20
N ALA A 518 -41.80 20.36 -15.29
CA ALA A 518 -41.25 19.92 -16.56
C ALA A 518 -40.17 20.89 -17.07
N HIS A 519 -40.33 22.18 -16.79
CA HIS A 519 -39.41 23.24 -17.16
C HIS A 519 -38.03 23.06 -16.50
N THR A 520 -37.99 22.99 -15.16
CA THR A 520 -36.74 22.77 -14.40
C THR A 520 -36.03 21.48 -14.84
N VAL A 521 -36.79 20.43 -15.08
CA VAL A 521 -36.25 19.13 -15.49
C VAL A 521 -35.61 19.20 -16.89
N ASN A 522 -36.30 19.82 -17.84
CA ASN A 522 -35.77 20.00 -19.19
C ASN A 522 -34.51 20.89 -19.18
N GLN A 523 -34.48 21.92 -18.33
CA GLN A 523 -33.27 22.76 -18.13
C GLN A 523 -32.09 21.97 -17.57
N ILE A 524 -32.32 21.04 -16.64
CA ILE A 524 -31.27 20.17 -16.09
C ILE A 524 -30.70 19.24 -17.16
N ILE A 525 -31.55 18.67 -18.04
CA ILE A 525 -31.10 17.84 -19.17
C ILE A 525 -30.29 18.66 -20.15
N ALA A 526 -30.84 19.78 -20.61
CA ALA A 526 -30.18 20.64 -21.57
C ALA A 526 -28.83 21.16 -21.04
N GLY A 527 -28.82 21.59 -19.77
CA GLY A 527 -27.61 21.99 -19.05
C GLY A 527 -26.59 20.85 -18.93
N HIS A 528 -27.04 19.60 -18.75
CA HIS A 528 -26.15 18.44 -18.78
C HIS A 528 -25.49 18.27 -20.16
N PHE A 529 -26.26 18.28 -21.24
CA PHE A 529 -25.70 18.16 -22.60
C PHE A 529 -24.70 19.27 -22.91
N TYR A 530 -25.02 20.52 -22.58
CA TYR A 530 -24.10 21.64 -22.80
C TYR A 530 -22.84 21.55 -21.95
N ARG A 531 -22.94 21.11 -20.70
CA ARG A 531 -21.78 20.87 -19.83
C ARG A 531 -20.88 19.75 -20.33
N GLN A 532 -21.45 18.73 -20.98
CA GLN A 532 -20.72 17.64 -21.63
C GLN A 532 -20.20 17.99 -23.04
N GLY A 533 -20.40 19.22 -23.51
CA GLY A 533 -19.98 19.67 -24.85
C GLY A 533 -20.82 19.10 -25.98
N LEU A 534 -21.95 18.46 -25.67
CA LEU A 534 -22.90 17.89 -26.64
C LEU A 534 -23.90 18.97 -27.09
N PHE A 535 -23.39 20.06 -27.66
CA PHE A 535 -24.18 21.25 -27.99
C PHE A 535 -25.32 20.96 -28.97
N ASP A 536 -25.04 20.21 -30.04
CA ASP A 536 -26.04 19.87 -31.06
C ASP A 536 -27.21 19.06 -30.47
N VAL A 537 -26.91 18.16 -29.53
CA VAL A 537 -27.90 17.33 -28.83
C VAL A 537 -28.73 18.20 -27.87
N GLY A 538 -28.07 19.11 -27.14
CA GLY A 538 -28.76 20.07 -26.27
C GLY A 538 -29.71 20.99 -27.04
N ASP A 539 -29.31 21.49 -28.20
CA ASP A 539 -30.16 22.33 -29.06
C ASP A 539 -31.37 21.56 -29.58
N CYS A 540 -31.14 20.35 -30.10
CA CYS A 540 -32.21 19.46 -30.57
C CYS A 540 -33.22 19.20 -29.44
N PHE A 541 -32.73 18.90 -28.25
CA PHE A 541 -33.56 18.66 -27.07
C PHE A 541 -34.39 19.89 -26.65
N ILE A 542 -33.79 21.08 -26.58
CA ILE A 542 -34.50 22.33 -26.24
C ILE A 542 -35.59 22.65 -27.25
N ASN A 543 -35.28 22.51 -28.54
CA ASN A 543 -36.22 22.79 -29.62
C ASN A 543 -37.42 21.83 -29.58
N GLU A 544 -37.20 20.54 -29.36
CA GLU A 544 -38.28 19.55 -29.20
C GLU A 544 -39.08 19.78 -27.91
N ALA A 545 -38.41 20.18 -26.82
CA ALA A 545 -39.04 20.44 -25.53
C ALA A 545 -39.80 21.79 -25.48
N ASN A 546 -39.69 22.64 -26.50
CA ASN A 546 -40.24 24.01 -26.56
C ASN A 546 -39.81 24.88 -25.36
N GLU A 547 -38.56 24.72 -24.92
CA GLU A 547 -38.02 25.47 -23.79
C GLU A 547 -37.56 26.88 -24.21
N PRO A 548 -37.66 27.89 -23.33
CA PRO A 548 -37.33 29.27 -23.67
C PRO A 548 -35.83 29.47 -23.92
N GLU A 549 -35.52 30.48 -24.73
CA GLU A 549 -34.18 30.85 -25.20
C GLU A 549 -33.19 31.16 -24.05
N SER A 550 -33.68 31.45 -22.84
CA SER A 550 -32.85 31.58 -21.64
C SER A 550 -32.06 30.31 -21.30
N THR A 551 -32.53 29.13 -21.73
CA THR A 551 -31.82 27.85 -21.57
C THR A 551 -30.61 27.76 -22.53
N ALA A 552 -30.68 28.43 -23.69
CA ALA A 552 -29.55 28.57 -24.62
C ALA A 552 -28.46 29.53 -24.09
N ALA A 553 -28.75 30.36 -23.09
CA ALA A 553 -27.72 31.16 -22.42
C ALA A 553 -26.65 30.27 -21.78
N MET A 554 -27.02 29.08 -21.24
CA MET A 554 -26.04 28.12 -20.70
C MET A 554 -25.10 27.56 -21.77
N LYS A 555 -25.58 27.36 -23.00
CA LYS A 555 -24.73 26.93 -24.13
C LYS A 555 -23.58 27.90 -24.36
N SER A 556 -23.88 29.21 -24.38
CA SER A 556 -22.87 30.25 -24.63
C SER A 556 -21.73 30.22 -23.58
N LEU A 557 -22.08 29.93 -22.32
CA LEU A 557 -21.13 29.82 -21.22
C LEU A 557 -20.16 28.64 -21.41
N PHE A 558 -20.67 27.46 -21.76
CA PHE A 558 -19.83 26.28 -21.94
C PHE A 558 -19.10 26.26 -23.30
N THR A 559 -19.60 26.97 -24.31
CA THR A 559 -18.94 27.06 -25.62
C THR A 559 -17.54 27.66 -25.51
N GLU A 560 -17.38 28.76 -24.78
CA GLU A 560 -16.07 29.38 -24.54
C GLU A 560 -15.11 28.40 -23.85
N MET A 561 -15.57 27.71 -22.80
CA MET A 561 -14.79 26.71 -22.08
C MET A 561 -14.29 25.60 -23.00
N TYR A 562 -15.16 25.01 -23.82
CA TYR A 562 -14.79 23.94 -24.74
C TYR A 562 -13.85 24.42 -25.86
N LEU A 563 -13.96 25.67 -26.31
CA LEU A 563 -12.98 26.25 -27.25
C LEU A 563 -11.59 26.34 -26.61
N ILE A 564 -11.50 26.71 -25.33
CA ILE A 564 -10.23 26.73 -24.59
C ILE A 564 -9.70 25.29 -24.42
N LEU A 565 -10.55 24.34 -24.02
CA LEU A 565 -10.15 22.94 -23.82
C LEU A 565 -9.67 22.27 -25.12
N GLU A 566 -10.33 22.54 -26.25
CA GLU A 566 -9.91 22.04 -27.56
C GLU A 566 -8.58 22.67 -28.00
N ALA A 567 -8.35 23.95 -27.72
CA ALA A 567 -7.05 24.58 -27.94
C ALA A 567 -5.96 23.92 -27.09
N MET A 568 -6.21 23.66 -25.80
CA MET A 568 -5.28 22.96 -24.91
C MET A 568 -4.96 21.55 -25.42
N LYS A 569 -5.97 20.80 -25.90
CA LYS A 569 -5.79 19.48 -26.48
C LYS A 569 -4.88 19.50 -27.71
N ASN A 570 -4.95 20.57 -28.50
CA ASN A 570 -4.08 20.84 -29.64
C ASN A 570 -2.74 21.50 -29.25
N ARG A 571 -2.34 21.43 -27.97
CA ARG A 571 -1.10 22.01 -27.41
C ARG A 571 -1.01 23.53 -27.49
N ASN A 572 -2.14 24.22 -27.61
CA ASN A 572 -2.22 25.67 -27.57
C ASN A 572 -2.79 26.15 -26.22
N LEU A 573 -1.91 26.70 -25.36
CA LEU A 573 -2.28 27.22 -24.03
C LEU A 573 -2.72 28.69 -24.06
N GLU A 574 -2.59 29.39 -25.19
CA GLU A 574 -2.84 30.83 -25.27
C GLU A 574 -4.27 31.22 -24.84
N PRO A 575 -5.35 30.55 -25.30
CA PRO A 575 -6.70 30.86 -24.85
C PRO A 575 -6.91 30.65 -23.34
N ALA A 576 -6.31 29.59 -22.78
CA ALA A 576 -6.40 29.28 -21.35
C ALA A 576 -5.67 30.30 -20.49
N LEU A 577 -4.46 30.72 -20.91
CA LEU A 577 -3.68 31.76 -20.25
C LEU A 577 -4.36 33.12 -20.29
N ASN A 578 -4.96 33.49 -21.43
CA ASN A 578 -5.70 34.74 -21.57
C ASN A 578 -6.92 34.76 -20.63
N TRP A 579 -7.70 33.67 -20.61
CA TRP A 579 -8.85 33.54 -19.73
C TRP A 579 -8.45 33.59 -18.25
N ALA A 580 -7.42 32.84 -17.85
CA ALA A 580 -6.94 32.81 -16.46
C ALA A 580 -6.35 34.15 -16.01
N THR A 581 -5.69 34.88 -16.91
CA THR A 581 -5.16 36.23 -16.64
C THR A 581 -6.29 37.24 -16.43
N ALA A 582 -7.30 37.22 -17.31
CA ALA A 582 -8.48 38.08 -17.20
C ALA A 582 -9.27 37.85 -15.90
N ASN A 583 -9.23 36.62 -15.36
CA ASN A 583 -9.94 36.24 -14.14
C ASN A 583 -9.04 36.09 -12.90
N SER A 584 -7.77 36.53 -12.98
CA SER A 584 -6.73 36.29 -11.97
C SER A 584 -7.09 36.76 -10.56
N ASN A 585 -7.70 37.94 -10.42
CA ASN A 585 -8.13 38.45 -9.10
C ASN A 585 -9.18 37.55 -8.45
N LYS A 586 -10.20 37.12 -9.22
CA LYS A 586 -11.28 36.25 -8.74
C LYS A 586 -10.76 34.85 -8.39
N LEU A 587 -9.82 34.33 -9.19
CA LEU A 587 -9.17 33.04 -8.90
C LEU A 587 -8.35 33.11 -7.61
N LYS A 588 -7.65 34.22 -7.37
CA LYS A 588 -6.84 34.44 -6.15
C LYS A 588 -7.71 34.55 -4.89
N GLU A 589 -8.83 35.26 -4.95
CA GLU A 589 -9.81 35.33 -3.83
C GLU A 589 -10.34 33.96 -3.43
N LYS A 590 -10.44 33.03 -4.39
CA LYS A 590 -10.87 31.64 -4.18
C LYS A 590 -9.71 30.67 -3.87
N GLY A 591 -8.47 31.17 -3.73
CA GLY A 591 -7.30 30.35 -3.44
C GLY A 591 -6.85 29.42 -4.57
N SER A 592 -7.17 29.73 -5.83
CA SER A 592 -6.82 28.89 -6.98
C SER A 592 -5.43 29.20 -7.55
N ASP A 593 -4.61 28.16 -7.71
CA ASP A 593 -3.28 28.23 -8.34
C ASP A 593 -3.30 27.98 -9.86
N LEU A 594 -4.48 28.00 -10.50
CA LEU A 594 -4.65 27.63 -11.91
C LEU A 594 -3.75 28.44 -12.85
N LEU A 595 -3.64 29.76 -12.64
CA LEU A 595 -2.83 30.64 -13.47
C LEU A 595 -1.33 30.25 -13.42
N LEU A 596 -0.82 29.91 -12.23
CA LEU A 596 0.54 29.40 -12.07
C LEU A 596 0.72 28.07 -12.81
N LYS A 597 -0.20 27.12 -12.64
CA LYS A 597 -0.14 25.80 -13.32
C LYS A 597 -0.11 25.93 -14.84
N LEU A 598 -0.88 26.85 -15.42
CA LEU A 598 -0.87 27.14 -16.86
C LEU A 598 0.47 27.74 -17.30
N HIS A 599 1.04 28.67 -16.54
CA HIS A 599 2.38 29.20 -16.83
C HIS A 599 3.48 28.13 -16.70
N CYS A 600 3.36 27.19 -15.76
CA CYS A 600 4.27 26.04 -15.64
C CYS A 600 4.23 25.15 -16.89
N LEU A 601 3.04 24.81 -17.38
CA LEU A 601 2.90 24.04 -18.63
C LEU A 601 3.50 24.78 -19.83
N GLN A 602 3.23 26.08 -19.96
CA GLN A 602 3.78 26.89 -21.06
C GLN A 602 5.30 26.99 -20.98
N PHE A 603 5.86 27.11 -19.78
CA PHE A 603 7.31 27.09 -19.57
C PHE A 603 7.93 25.77 -20.05
N VAL A 604 7.31 24.63 -19.71
CA VAL A 604 7.79 23.30 -20.12
C VAL A 604 7.77 23.16 -21.65
N GLU A 605 6.70 23.60 -22.32
CA GLU A 605 6.61 23.59 -23.79
C GLU A 605 7.71 24.46 -24.45
N ILE A 606 7.93 25.68 -23.96
CA ILE A 606 8.99 26.57 -24.46
C ILE A 606 10.38 25.92 -24.28
N LEU A 607 10.59 25.25 -23.15
CA LEU A 607 11.86 24.61 -22.82
C LEU A 607 12.11 23.33 -23.64
N GLN A 608 11.06 22.57 -23.94
CA GLN A 608 11.09 21.43 -24.87
C GLN A 608 11.43 21.86 -26.30
N GLY A 609 10.98 23.05 -26.73
CA GLY A 609 11.39 23.69 -27.98
C GLY A 609 12.87 24.08 -28.07
N GLY A 610 13.68 23.78 -27.05
CA GLY A 610 15.15 23.92 -27.06
C GLY A 610 15.67 25.33 -26.74
N SER A 611 14.80 26.29 -26.43
CA SER A 611 15.20 27.69 -26.29
C SER A 611 15.29 28.13 -24.81
N ARG A 612 16.44 27.89 -24.18
CA ARG A 612 16.72 28.27 -22.77
C ARG A 612 16.52 29.76 -22.49
N SER A 613 16.91 30.64 -23.41
CA SER A 613 16.78 32.10 -23.25
C SER A 613 15.31 32.55 -23.21
N LYS A 614 14.49 32.03 -24.13
CA LYS A 614 13.03 32.28 -24.15
C LYS A 614 12.35 31.76 -22.88
N ALA A 615 12.69 30.54 -22.44
CA ALA A 615 12.15 29.96 -21.22
C ALA A 615 12.50 30.81 -19.97
N LEU A 616 13.76 31.27 -19.87
CA LEU A 616 14.20 32.14 -18.77
C LEU A 616 13.52 33.51 -18.80
N SER A 617 13.35 34.11 -19.98
CA SER A 617 12.60 35.35 -20.15
C SER A 617 11.15 35.17 -19.71
N TYR A 618 10.52 34.06 -20.10
CA TYR A 618 9.13 33.77 -19.78
C TYR A 618 8.89 33.66 -18.27
N VAL A 619 9.76 32.96 -17.53
CA VAL A 619 9.62 32.85 -16.07
C VAL A 619 9.78 34.20 -15.37
N ARG A 620 10.77 34.99 -15.78
CA ARG A 620 10.99 36.33 -15.18
C ARG A 620 9.77 37.22 -15.32
N THR A 621 9.10 37.17 -16.48
CA THR A 621 7.93 38.00 -16.76
C THR A 621 6.66 37.45 -16.10
N HIS A 622 6.39 36.16 -16.22
CA HIS A 622 5.06 35.61 -15.90
C HIS A 622 4.98 34.79 -14.61
N ILE A 623 6.10 34.24 -14.13
CA ILE A 623 6.12 33.32 -12.98
C ILE A 623 6.70 34.00 -11.73
N SER A 624 7.64 34.95 -11.89
CA SER A 624 8.25 35.69 -10.78
C SER A 624 7.26 36.31 -9.78
N PRO A 625 6.08 36.84 -10.19
CA PRO A 625 5.09 37.39 -9.25
C PRO A 625 4.54 36.37 -8.23
N PHE A 626 4.65 35.07 -8.51
CA PHE A 626 4.19 34.00 -7.61
C PHE A 626 5.26 33.58 -6.57
N GLY A 627 6.42 34.24 -6.57
CA GLY A 627 7.59 33.90 -5.76
C GLY A 627 7.34 33.76 -4.27
N ALA A 628 6.52 34.64 -3.68
CA ALA A 628 6.29 34.66 -2.23
C ALA A 628 5.60 33.38 -1.71
N ASN A 629 4.69 32.80 -2.49
CA ASN A 629 3.85 31.67 -2.06
C ASN A 629 4.23 30.33 -2.71
N HIS A 630 4.99 30.36 -3.81
CA HIS A 630 5.30 29.15 -4.60
C HIS A 630 6.79 29.00 -4.93
N PHE A 631 7.66 29.48 -4.04
CA PHE A 631 9.11 29.49 -4.25
C PHE A 631 9.68 28.11 -4.63
N SER A 632 9.23 27.05 -3.95
CA SER A 632 9.68 25.67 -4.19
C SER A 632 9.36 25.18 -5.61
N GLU A 633 8.20 25.53 -6.14
CA GLU A 633 7.79 25.14 -7.49
C GLU A 633 8.61 25.91 -8.55
N ILE A 634 8.85 27.20 -8.32
CA ILE A 634 9.67 28.03 -9.20
C ILE A 634 11.12 27.54 -9.22
N GLN A 635 11.67 27.10 -8.09
CA GLN A 635 13.00 26.50 -8.02
C GLN A 635 13.13 25.25 -8.91
N LYS A 636 12.11 24.38 -8.94
CA LYS A 636 12.10 23.20 -9.83
C LYS A 636 12.11 23.60 -11.30
N LEU A 637 11.29 24.59 -11.68
CA LEU A 637 11.28 25.11 -13.06
C LEU A 637 12.65 25.72 -13.45
N MET A 638 13.29 26.45 -12.53
CA MET A 638 14.63 27.00 -12.75
C MET A 638 15.69 25.91 -12.92
N ALA A 639 15.62 24.83 -12.14
CA ALA A 639 16.51 23.69 -12.30
C ALA A 639 16.30 22.98 -13.65
N CYS A 640 15.08 22.96 -14.21
CA CYS A 640 14.80 22.40 -15.53
C CYS A 640 15.61 23.07 -16.66
N LEU A 641 15.98 24.35 -16.53
CA LEU A 641 16.79 25.06 -17.54
C LEU A 641 18.17 24.40 -17.77
N LEU A 642 18.70 23.67 -16.78
CA LEU A 642 19.94 22.88 -16.89
C LEU A 642 19.81 21.68 -17.84
N TRP A 643 18.57 21.27 -18.14
CA TRP A 643 18.21 20.09 -18.92
C TRP A 643 17.56 20.43 -20.27
N SER A 644 17.74 21.66 -20.77
CA SER A 644 17.23 22.08 -22.08
C SER A 644 17.65 21.09 -23.19
N GLY A 645 16.68 20.66 -24.02
CA GLY A 645 16.89 19.63 -25.06
C GLY A 645 16.95 18.18 -24.56
N LYS A 646 17.02 17.94 -23.25
CA LYS A 646 17.09 16.61 -22.62
C LYS A 646 16.23 16.50 -21.36
N LEU A 647 15.10 17.22 -21.34
CA LEU A 647 14.25 17.36 -20.14
C LEU A 647 13.66 16.02 -19.68
N HIS A 648 13.50 15.05 -20.59
CA HIS A 648 13.07 13.68 -20.29
C HIS A 648 14.08 12.88 -19.44
N GLN A 649 15.33 13.34 -19.33
CA GLN A 649 16.38 12.76 -18.49
C GLN A 649 16.55 13.52 -17.18
N SER A 650 15.78 14.61 -17.00
CA SER A 650 15.86 15.41 -15.78
C SER A 650 15.15 14.70 -14.62
N PRO A 651 15.51 15.04 -13.36
CA PRO A 651 14.76 14.62 -12.17
C PRO A 651 13.30 15.09 -12.15
N TYR A 652 12.91 15.96 -13.06
CA TYR A 652 11.56 16.53 -13.18
C TYR A 652 10.84 16.03 -14.45
N SER A 653 11.19 14.82 -14.93
CA SER A 653 10.58 14.21 -16.12
C SER A 653 9.05 14.10 -16.02
N ASP A 654 8.50 14.01 -14.80
CA ASP A 654 7.07 13.96 -14.55
C ASP A 654 6.34 15.22 -15.01
N LEU A 655 7.02 16.38 -15.07
CA LEU A 655 6.47 17.62 -15.64
C LEU A 655 6.13 17.47 -17.13
N LEU A 656 6.75 16.50 -17.82
CA LEU A 656 6.47 16.19 -19.22
C LEU A 656 5.32 15.22 -19.42
N SER A 657 4.74 14.68 -18.34
CA SER A 657 3.68 13.69 -18.45
C SER A 657 2.49 14.27 -19.22
N PRO A 658 1.97 13.57 -20.25
CA PRO A 658 0.75 13.98 -20.95
C PRO A 658 -0.45 14.15 -20.00
N THR A 659 -0.46 13.45 -18.86
CA THR A 659 -1.52 13.56 -17.84
C THR A 659 -1.62 14.95 -17.23
N ASN A 660 -0.52 15.72 -17.18
CA ASN A 660 -0.53 17.08 -16.62
C ASN A 660 -1.46 18.02 -17.40
N TRP A 661 -1.59 17.80 -18.72
CA TRP A 661 -2.51 18.57 -19.56
C TRP A 661 -3.97 18.29 -19.19
N ASN A 662 -4.30 17.02 -18.96
CA ASN A 662 -5.65 16.62 -18.54
C ASN A 662 -5.98 17.17 -17.15
N VAL A 663 -5.03 17.09 -16.21
CA VAL A 663 -5.20 17.60 -14.84
C VAL A 663 -5.43 19.12 -14.84
N VAL A 664 -4.65 19.88 -15.61
CA VAL A 664 -4.82 21.33 -15.70
C VAL A 664 -6.10 21.71 -16.46
N ALA A 665 -6.50 20.92 -17.47
CA ALA A 665 -7.76 21.10 -18.18
C ALA A 665 -8.99 20.83 -17.28
N GLU A 666 -8.93 19.82 -16.41
CA GLU A 666 -9.98 19.53 -15.43
C GLU A 666 -10.05 20.64 -14.36
N GLU A 667 -8.89 21.09 -13.87
CA GLU A 667 -8.83 22.21 -12.93
C GLU A 667 -9.35 23.51 -13.55
N LEU A 668 -9.02 23.79 -14.82
CA LEU A 668 -9.60 24.88 -15.59
C LEU A 668 -11.13 24.75 -15.64
N THR A 669 -11.65 23.58 -15.97
CA THR A 669 -13.11 23.30 -16.04
C THR A 669 -13.78 23.58 -14.69
N ARG A 670 -13.15 23.13 -13.59
CA ARG A 670 -13.63 23.36 -12.22
C ARG A 670 -13.67 24.84 -11.87
N GLN A 671 -12.58 25.57 -12.11
CA GLN A 671 -12.53 27.00 -11.84
C GLN A 671 -13.47 27.81 -12.73
N PHE A 672 -13.63 27.40 -13.99
CA PHE A 672 -14.56 28.00 -14.93
C PHE A 672 -16.01 27.87 -14.42
N CYS A 673 -16.41 26.66 -14.02
CA CYS A 673 -17.72 26.42 -13.41
C CYS A 673 -17.92 27.23 -12.12
N ASN A 674 -16.91 27.25 -11.24
CA ASN A 674 -16.95 28.00 -9.98
C ASN A 674 -17.16 29.51 -10.21
N LEU A 675 -16.48 30.11 -11.20
CA LEU A 675 -16.62 31.53 -11.53
C LEU A 675 -17.99 31.87 -12.14
N LEU A 676 -18.62 30.90 -12.80
CA LEU A 676 -19.99 31.02 -13.31
C LEU A 676 -21.06 30.77 -12.24
N GLY A 677 -20.67 30.42 -11.01
CA GLY A 677 -21.61 30.03 -9.96
C GLY A 677 -22.35 28.74 -10.30
N GLN A 678 -21.72 27.85 -11.07
CA GLN A 678 -22.24 26.56 -11.45
C GLN A 678 -21.47 25.46 -10.73
N SER A 679 -22.14 24.37 -10.36
CA SER A 679 -21.48 23.16 -9.85
C SER A 679 -20.48 22.64 -10.89
N PHE A 680 -19.40 21.96 -10.49
CA PHE A 680 -18.51 21.27 -11.44
C PHE A 680 -19.23 20.06 -12.04
N ASP A 681 -19.80 19.21 -11.17
CA ASP A 681 -20.60 18.07 -11.57
C ASP A 681 -21.98 18.47 -12.08
N SER A 682 -22.49 17.70 -13.04
CA SER A 682 -23.84 17.93 -13.57
C SER A 682 -24.89 17.59 -12.51
N PRO A 683 -25.86 18.48 -12.26
CA PRO A 683 -26.99 18.18 -11.38
C PRO A 683 -27.69 16.87 -11.78
N LEU A 684 -27.88 16.62 -13.08
CA LEU A 684 -28.45 15.37 -13.58
C LEU A 684 -27.68 14.11 -13.12
N SER A 685 -26.36 14.11 -13.27
CA SER A 685 -25.50 12.98 -12.92
C SER A 685 -25.50 12.73 -11.41
N VAL A 686 -25.38 13.81 -10.63
CA VAL A 686 -25.44 13.75 -9.15
C VAL A 686 -26.79 13.22 -8.67
N THR A 687 -27.88 13.69 -9.28
CA THR A 687 -29.27 13.28 -9.00
C THR A 687 -29.47 11.80 -9.27
N ILE A 688 -28.99 11.30 -10.41
CA ILE A 688 -29.09 9.87 -10.77
C ILE A 688 -28.27 9.00 -9.82
N ALA A 689 -27.05 9.43 -9.46
CA ALA A 689 -26.19 8.71 -8.54
C ALA A 689 -26.80 8.60 -7.13
N ALA A 690 -27.27 9.73 -6.57
CA ALA A 690 -27.98 9.77 -5.30
C ALA A 690 -29.26 8.93 -5.34
N GLY A 691 -29.99 9.01 -6.46
CA GLY A 691 -31.12 8.13 -6.77
C GLY A 691 -30.70 6.68 -6.59
N PHE A 692 -29.78 6.17 -7.41
CA PHE A 692 -29.33 4.77 -7.38
C PHE A 692 -29.00 4.26 -5.97
N GLN A 693 -28.31 5.06 -5.15
CA GLN A 693 -28.00 4.71 -3.76
C GLN A 693 -29.25 4.59 -2.88
N GLY A 694 -30.25 5.44 -3.09
CA GLY A 694 -31.52 5.41 -2.38
C GLY A 694 -32.52 4.34 -2.85
N LEU A 695 -32.30 3.67 -3.98
CA LEU A 695 -33.29 2.72 -4.54
C LEU A 695 -33.52 1.50 -3.64
N PRO A 696 -32.47 0.80 -3.17
CA PRO A 696 -32.64 -0.45 -2.45
C PRO A 696 -33.42 -0.28 -1.13
N PRO A 697 -33.17 0.76 -0.30
CA PRO A 697 -34.00 1.06 0.87
C PRO A 697 -35.47 1.29 0.52
N LEU A 698 -35.76 2.02 -0.56
CA LEU A 698 -37.13 2.32 -0.99
C LEU A 698 -37.88 1.06 -1.44
N LEU A 699 -37.24 0.19 -2.24
CA LEU A 699 -37.83 -1.08 -2.66
C LEU A 699 -38.15 -2.01 -1.48
N LYS A 700 -37.25 -2.05 -0.49
CA LYS A 700 -37.48 -2.81 0.75
C LYS A 700 -38.65 -2.25 1.55
N PHE A 701 -38.67 -0.93 1.76
CA PHE A 701 -39.75 -0.27 2.49
C PHE A 701 -41.11 -0.50 1.85
N MET A 702 -41.16 -0.45 0.52
CA MET A 702 -42.39 -0.66 -0.23
C MET A 702 -42.90 -2.11 -0.15
N THR A 703 -41.99 -3.09 -0.08
CA THR A 703 -42.35 -4.49 0.19
C THR A 703 -43.05 -4.63 1.55
N VAL A 704 -42.59 -3.89 2.56
CA VAL A 704 -43.22 -3.84 3.89
C VAL A 704 -44.58 -3.13 3.85
N MET A 705 -44.74 -2.12 3.00
CA MET A 705 -45.97 -1.33 2.86
C MET A 705 -46.96 -1.87 1.81
N ALA A 706 -46.75 -3.07 1.29
CA ALA A 706 -47.53 -3.65 0.18
C ALA A 706 -49.05 -3.71 0.44
N GLY A 707 -49.49 -3.74 1.70
CA GLY A 707 -50.91 -3.72 2.11
C GLY A 707 -51.53 -2.33 2.31
N LYS A 708 -50.73 -1.24 2.25
CA LYS A 708 -51.14 0.13 2.61
C LYS A 708 -50.78 1.14 1.51
N LYS A 709 -51.11 0.81 0.26
CA LYS A 709 -50.74 1.59 -0.95
C LYS A 709 -51.23 3.04 -0.91
N GLN A 710 -52.42 3.30 -0.37
CA GLN A 710 -53.00 4.65 -0.30
C GLN A 710 -52.33 5.53 0.76
N GLU A 711 -51.91 4.94 1.90
CA GLU A 711 -51.07 5.63 2.89
C GLU A 711 -49.68 5.94 2.32
N TRP A 712 -49.08 4.99 1.59
CA TRP A 712 -47.80 5.20 0.91
C TRP A 712 -47.83 6.35 -0.10
N GLN A 713 -48.91 6.48 -0.87
CA GLN A 713 -49.08 7.54 -1.87
C GLN A 713 -49.40 8.91 -1.26
N SER A 714 -49.91 8.97 -0.02
CA SER A 714 -50.28 10.23 0.66
C SER A 714 -49.21 10.75 1.63
N MET A 715 -48.17 9.97 1.92
CA MET A 715 -47.05 10.38 2.78
C MET A 715 -46.18 11.45 2.12
N LYS A 716 -46.16 12.65 2.71
CA LYS A 716 -45.29 13.77 2.29
C LYS A 716 -43.81 13.61 2.64
N GLN A 717 -43.45 12.65 3.49
CA GLN A 717 -42.07 12.37 3.87
C GLN A 717 -41.89 10.86 4.08
N LEU A 718 -40.65 10.37 3.93
CA LEU A 718 -40.32 8.98 4.22
C LEU A 718 -40.23 8.77 5.74
N PRO A 719 -40.80 7.68 6.30
CA PRO A 719 -40.74 7.41 7.74
C PRO A 719 -39.34 7.05 8.26
N VAL A 720 -38.43 6.69 7.37
CA VAL A 720 -37.06 6.29 7.69
C VAL A 720 -36.11 7.14 6.84
N PRO A 721 -35.04 7.70 7.42
CA PRO A 721 -34.03 8.42 6.66
C PRO A 721 -33.32 7.45 5.70
N VAL A 722 -33.15 7.86 4.44
CA VAL A 722 -32.27 7.19 3.49
C VAL A 722 -30.88 7.78 3.69
N GLU A 723 -29.97 6.98 4.23
CA GLU A 723 -28.58 7.39 4.40
C GLU A 723 -27.91 7.49 3.02
N LEU A 724 -27.59 8.72 2.64
CA LEU A 724 -26.74 9.02 1.49
C LEU A 724 -25.35 9.42 1.97
N ASP A 725 -24.34 9.09 1.18
CA ASP A 725 -22.95 9.43 1.49
C ASP A 725 -22.72 10.94 1.57
N ARG A 726 -21.66 11.35 2.27
CA ARG A 726 -21.33 12.76 2.51
C ARG A 726 -21.17 13.59 1.22
N GLU A 727 -20.84 12.95 0.11
CA GLU A 727 -20.71 13.57 -1.21
C GLU A 727 -22.05 14.04 -1.81
N PHE A 728 -23.19 13.55 -1.31
CA PHE A 728 -24.53 14.00 -1.71
C PHE A 728 -25.12 15.03 -0.73
N GLN A 729 -24.34 15.49 0.25
CA GLN A 729 -24.77 16.45 1.28
C GLN A 729 -24.31 17.87 0.91
N PHE A 730 -25.08 18.53 0.04
CA PHE A 730 -24.71 19.83 -0.54
C PHE A 730 -24.94 21.04 0.40
N HIS A 731 -25.72 20.87 1.47
CA HIS A 731 -26.05 21.94 2.41
C HIS A 731 -26.14 21.42 3.85
N SER A 732 -25.75 22.26 4.82
CA SER A 732 -25.97 21.97 6.24
C SER A 732 -27.46 22.05 6.58
N ILE A 733 -28.07 20.91 6.88
CA ILE A 733 -29.47 20.82 7.31
C ILE A 733 -29.52 20.86 8.83
N PHE A 734 -30.21 21.84 9.39
CA PHE A 734 -30.54 21.85 10.82
C PHE A 734 -31.99 21.39 11.02
N VAL A 735 -32.18 20.35 11.83
CA VAL A 735 -33.50 19.90 12.27
C VAL A 735 -33.68 20.34 13.71
N CYS A 736 -34.72 21.14 13.97
CA CYS A 736 -35.01 21.62 15.31
C CYS A 736 -35.34 20.45 16.24
N PRO A 737 -34.62 20.26 17.33
CA PRO A 737 -34.85 19.09 18.18
C PRO A 737 -36.13 19.17 19.02
N VAL A 738 -36.70 20.37 19.18
CA VAL A 738 -37.96 20.59 19.88
C VAL A 738 -39.16 20.43 18.94
N SER A 739 -39.15 21.05 17.76
CA SER A 739 -40.26 20.89 16.80
C SER A 739 -40.16 19.65 15.93
N LYS A 740 -38.96 19.05 15.84
CA LYS A 740 -38.61 17.95 14.93
C LYS A 740 -38.79 18.32 13.45
N GLU A 741 -38.77 19.60 13.14
CA GLU A 741 -38.92 20.15 11.78
C GLU A 741 -37.58 20.70 11.28
N GLN A 742 -37.32 20.57 9.98
CA GLN A 742 -36.18 21.19 9.32
C GLN A 742 -36.30 22.72 9.34
N SER A 743 -35.20 23.42 9.58
CA SER A 743 -35.15 24.89 9.52
C SER A 743 -35.37 25.40 8.09
N THR A 744 -36.09 26.53 7.97
CA THR A 744 -36.29 27.27 6.71
C THR A 744 -35.83 28.71 6.85
N ASP A 745 -35.84 29.49 5.77
CA ASP A 745 -35.52 30.93 5.80
C ASP A 745 -36.48 31.72 6.71
N GLU A 746 -37.75 31.29 6.78
CA GLU A 746 -38.78 31.87 7.66
C GLU A 746 -38.70 31.35 9.11
N ASN A 747 -38.09 30.17 9.31
CA ASN A 747 -37.89 29.54 10.60
C ASN A 747 -36.41 29.10 10.80
N PRO A 748 -35.48 30.07 10.88
CA PRO A 748 -34.06 29.78 10.89
C PRO A 748 -33.59 29.22 12.24
N PRO A 749 -32.43 28.54 12.28
CA PRO A 749 -31.76 28.19 13.53
C PRO A 749 -31.32 29.46 14.27
N MET A 750 -31.62 29.49 15.57
CA MET A 750 -31.30 30.58 16.48
C MET A 750 -30.34 30.08 17.55
N LEU A 751 -29.18 30.71 17.66
CA LEU A 751 -28.18 30.47 18.69
C LEU A 751 -28.61 31.16 19.99
N MET A 752 -28.73 30.37 21.05
CA MET A 752 -28.97 30.86 22.42
C MET A 752 -27.65 31.23 23.10
N GLN A 753 -27.73 32.03 24.16
CA GLN A 753 -26.54 32.47 24.93
C GLN A 753 -25.75 31.33 25.57
N CYS A 754 -26.39 30.18 25.83
CA CYS A 754 -25.73 28.98 26.34
C CYS A 754 -24.98 28.17 25.28
N GLY A 755 -24.97 28.63 24.02
CA GLY A 755 -24.31 27.95 22.89
C GLY A 755 -25.16 26.89 22.17
N HIS A 756 -26.35 26.56 22.68
CA HIS A 756 -27.27 25.62 22.01
C HIS A 756 -28.15 26.32 20.97
N VAL A 757 -28.63 25.57 19.98
CA VAL A 757 -29.38 26.10 18.83
C VAL A 757 -30.79 25.50 18.79
N LEU A 758 -31.81 26.33 18.54
CA LEU A 758 -33.20 25.93 18.30
C LEU A 758 -33.81 26.76 17.17
N CYS A 759 -34.84 26.28 16.48
CA CYS A 759 -35.51 27.10 15.47
C CYS A 759 -36.31 28.26 16.09
N LYS A 760 -36.39 29.38 15.35
CA LYS A 760 -37.07 30.63 15.75
C LYS A 760 -38.50 30.40 16.28
N GLN A 761 -39.29 29.58 15.60
CA GLN A 761 -40.66 29.28 16.03
C GLN A 761 -40.70 28.48 17.35
N SER A 762 -39.74 27.60 17.61
CA SER A 762 -39.65 26.84 18.86
C SER A 762 -39.32 27.75 20.04
N ILE A 763 -38.39 28.69 19.84
CA ILE A 763 -38.08 29.74 20.84
C ILE A 763 -39.31 30.60 21.10
N ASN A 764 -40.00 31.04 20.05
CA ASN A 764 -41.21 31.85 20.18
C ASN A 764 -42.34 31.10 20.92
N LYS A 765 -42.51 29.80 20.67
CA LYS A 765 -43.51 28.97 21.38
C LYS A 765 -43.14 28.79 22.86
N MET A 766 -41.86 28.60 23.17
CA MET A 766 -41.39 28.42 24.54
C MET A 766 -41.40 29.72 25.37
N SER A 767 -41.35 30.89 24.71
CA SER A 767 -41.45 32.21 25.35
C SER A 767 -42.91 32.70 25.51
N LYS A 768 -43.91 32.00 24.96
CA LYS A 768 -45.30 32.49 24.87
C LYS A 768 -46.13 32.44 26.16
N ASN A 769 -45.62 31.92 27.27
CA ASN A 769 -46.33 31.86 28.56
C ASN A 769 -46.16 33.13 29.43
N GLY A 770 -45.96 34.30 28.82
CA GLY A 770 -45.81 35.58 29.54
C GLY A 770 -44.42 35.83 30.16
N SER A 771 -43.47 34.92 29.97
CA SER A 771 -42.08 35.08 30.40
C SER A 771 -41.16 35.42 29.23
N LYS A 772 -40.35 36.48 29.38
CA LYS A 772 -39.26 36.82 28.42
C LYS A 772 -38.13 35.78 28.45
N THR A 773 -38.08 34.96 29.49
CA THR A 773 -37.07 33.92 29.68
C THR A 773 -37.70 32.53 29.63
N PHE A 774 -36.96 31.56 29.07
CA PHE A 774 -37.34 30.15 29.03
C PHE A 774 -36.14 29.26 29.36
N LYS A 775 -36.38 28.02 29.81
CA LYS A 775 -35.29 27.07 30.09
C LYS A 775 -34.80 26.39 28.83
N CYS A 776 -33.48 26.34 28.65
CA CYS A 776 -32.89 25.59 27.56
C CYS A 776 -33.23 24.08 27.71
N PRO A 777 -33.66 23.38 26.64
CA PRO A 777 -33.95 21.94 26.71
C PRO A 777 -32.72 21.06 26.96
N TYR A 778 -31.52 21.59 26.70
CA TYR A 778 -30.25 20.87 26.76
C TYR A 778 -29.47 21.07 28.04
N CYS A 779 -29.71 22.18 28.73
CA CYS A 779 -28.89 22.59 29.87
C CYS A 779 -29.73 23.41 30.85
N PRO A 780 -29.32 23.52 32.12
CA PRO A 780 -30.11 24.20 33.15
C PRO A 780 -30.15 25.73 33.01
N SER A 781 -29.63 26.31 31.91
CA SER A 781 -29.55 27.75 31.70
C SER A 781 -30.91 28.36 31.35
N ASP A 782 -31.23 29.48 32.00
CA ASP A 782 -32.36 30.34 31.63
C ASP A 782 -31.95 31.27 30.48
N ILE A 783 -32.75 31.27 29.41
CA ILE A 783 -32.46 31.97 28.15
C ILE A 783 -33.44 33.11 27.96
N ASP A 784 -32.93 34.32 27.74
CA ASP A 784 -33.71 35.47 27.27
C ASP A 784 -33.93 35.37 25.75
N SER A 785 -35.19 35.30 25.33
CA SER A 785 -35.56 35.12 23.92
C SER A 785 -35.15 36.30 23.03
N THR A 786 -34.96 37.50 23.61
CA THR A 786 -34.54 38.70 22.87
C THR A 786 -33.05 38.71 22.51
N GLN A 787 -32.24 37.90 23.19
CA GLN A 787 -30.79 37.83 22.99
C GLN A 787 -30.37 36.64 22.12
N CYS A 788 -31.31 35.80 21.68
CA CYS A 788 -31.07 34.74 20.73
C CYS A 788 -30.76 35.34 19.35
N ARG A 789 -29.62 34.98 18.76
CA ARG A 789 -29.18 35.49 17.45
C ARG A 789 -29.39 34.44 16.38
N GLN A 790 -29.75 34.88 15.17
CA GLN A 790 -29.80 33.97 14.03
C GLN A 790 -28.39 33.42 13.77
N HIS A 791 -28.27 32.10 13.75
CA HIS A 791 -27.03 31.45 13.33
C HIS A 791 -27.07 31.34 11.81
N SER A 792 -26.14 32.00 11.11
CA SER A 792 -25.97 31.76 9.68
C SER A 792 -25.43 30.34 9.53
N LEU A 793 -26.26 29.43 9.02
CA LEU A 793 -25.73 28.36 8.19
C LEU A 793 -25.55 29.00 6.82
N ASP A 794 -24.38 28.86 6.20
CA ASP A 794 -24.16 29.35 4.84
C ASP A 794 -25.09 28.60 3.88
N PHE A 795 -26.32 29.09 3.71
CA PHE A 795 -27.25 28.66 2.66
C PHE A 795 -26.84 29.18 1.28
N ASN A 796 -25.78 29.98 1.20
CA ASN A 796 -25.30 30.64 -0.01
C ASN A 796 -23.82 30.31 -0.27
N VAL A 797 -23.56 29.08 -0.72
CA VAL A 797 -22.39 28.80 -1.57
C VAL A 797 -22.88 28.17 -2.86
N GLY A 798 -23.35 29.01 -3.78
CA GLY A 798 -23.23 28.79 -5.23
C GLY A 798 -23.85 27.54 -5.86
N CYS A 799 -24.87 26.92 -5.26
CA CYS A 799 -25.69 25.90 -5.93
C CYS A 799 -27.17 26.26 -5.75
N GLY A 800 -27.97 26.02 -6.79
CA GLY A 800 -29.40 26.34 -6.82
C GLY A 800 -30.18 25.81 -5.63
N LYS A 801 -31.37 26.40 -5.41
CA LYS A 801 -32.32 26.14 -4.32
C LYS A 801 -32.33 24.70 -3.79
N PRO A 802 -32.55 24.48 -2.48
CA PRO A 802 -32.51 23.17 -1.85
C PRO A 802 -33.47 22.18 -2.52
N PHE A 803 -32.97 20.99 -2.83
CA PHE A 803 -33.84 19.88 -3.20
C PHE A 803 -34.54 19.33 -1.94
N PRO A 804 -35.88 19.25 -1.92
CA PRO A 804 -36.63 18.82 -0.74
C PRO A 804 -36.40 17.33 -0.40
N PRO A 805 -36.70 16.85 0.82
CA PRO A 805 -36.57 15.43 1.22
C PRO A 805 -37.30 14.41 0.32
N ASP A 806 -38.21 14.88 -0.54
CA ASP A 806 -38.88 14.11 -1.58
C ASP A 806 -37.99 13.81 -2.80
N PHE A 807 -36.78 14.39 -2.86
CA PHE A 807 -35.86 14.37 -4.00
C PHE A 807 -35.48 12.97 -4.45
N ILE A 808 -35.23 12.04 -3.53
CA ILE A 808 -34.84 10.66 -3.90
C ILE A 808 -35.99 9.97 -4.64
N SER A 809 -37.24 10.14 -4.20
CA SER A 809 -38.43 9.61 -4.89
C SER A 809 -38.72 10.34 -6.21
N GLN A 810 -38.37 11.64 -6.29
CA GLN A 810 -38.42 12.45 -7.51
C GLN A 810 -37.40 11.99 -8.57
N CYS A 811 -36.16 11.64 -8.17
CA CYS A 811 -35.13 11.12 -9.08
C CYS A 811 -35.59 9.83 -9.79
N PHE A 812 -36.33 8.96 -9.08
CA PHE A 812 -36.80 7.68 -9.61
C PHE A 812 -37.94 7.78 -10.60
N GLY A 813 -38.90 8.66 -10.32
CA GLY A 813 -40.00 8.90 -11.25
C GLY A 813 -39.58 9.40 -12.61
N TYR A 814 -38.44 10.07 -12.62
CA TYR A 814 -37.81 10.61 -13.79
C TYR A 814 -37.05 9.54 -14.59
N TYR A 815 -36.27 8.66 -13.93
CA TYR A 815 -35.61 7.51 -14.58
C TYR A 815 -36.60 6.56 -15.28
N CYS A 816 -37.79 6.33 -14.70
CA CYS A 816 -38.84 5.49 -15.31
C CYS A 816 -39.57 6.16 -16.50
N LYS A 817 -39.53 7.49 -16.64
CA LYS A 817 -40.17 8.25 -17.73
C LYS A 817 -39.17 8.74 -18.80
N LEU A 818 -37.86 8.62 -18.56
CA LEU A 818 -36.78 8.97 -19.48
C LEU A 818 -36.79 8.17 -20.80
N PRO A 819 -37.00 6.84 -20.80
CA PRO A 819 -36.90 6.02 -22.02
C PRO A 819 -37.87 6.44 -23.11
N SER A 820 -39.13 6.73 -22.74
CA SER A 820 -40.18 7.16 -23.69
C SER A 820 -40.03 8.59 -24.21
N ARG A 821 -39.20 9.43 -23.58
CA ARG A 821 -38.87 10.79 -24.05
C ARG A 821 -37.56 10.86 -24.85
N LEU A 822 -36.63 9.91 -24.65
CA LEU A 822 -35.34 9.85 -25.35
C LEU A 822 -35.36 8.95 -26.60
N GLU A 823 -36.38 8.11 -26.77
CA GLU A 823 -36.55 7.27 -27.96
C GLU A 823 -36.65 8.06 -29.27
N SER A 824 -37.15 9.31 -29.25
CA SER A 824 -37.16 10.17 -30.45
C SER A 824 -35.76 10.71 -30.81
N VAL A 825 -34.99 11.14 -29.81
CA VAL A 825 -33.67 11.78 -29.98
C VAL A 825 -32.55 10.75 -30.26
N ALA A 826 -32.68 9.53 -29.72
CA ALA A 826 -31.69 8.46 -29.90
C ALA A 826 -31.62 7.91 -31.34
N CYS A 827 -32.73 7.94 -32.09
CA CYS A 827 -32.78 7.45 -33.47
C CYS A 827 -31.95 8.32 -34.44
N GLU A 828 -31.90 9.64 -34.25
CA GLU A 828 -31.16 10.57 -35.12
C GLU A 828 -29.65 10.62 -34.76
N ALA A 829 -29.32 10.57 -33.46
CA ALA A 829 -27.94 10.64 -32.97
C ALA A 829 -27.11 9.38 -33.33
N VAL A 830 -27.73 8.20 -33.31
CA VAL A 830 -27.08 6.94 -33.72
C VAL A 830 -26.82 6.91 -35.23
N SER A 831 -27.67 7.56 -36.03
CA SER A 831 -27.48 7.71 -37.49
C SER A 831 -26.29 8.62 -37.85
N GLN A 832 -26.07 9.71 -37.09
CA GLN A 832 -24.96 10.65 -37.35
C GLN A 832 -23.60 10.17 -36.78
N ALA A 833 -23.58 9.47 -35.65
CA ALA A 833 -22.36 8.90 -35.07
C ALA A 833 -21.76 7.78 -35.93
N GLY A 834 -22.60 6.97 -36.58
CA GLY A 834 -22.17 5.93 -37.52
C GLY A 834 -21.41 6.48 -38.74
N ASN A 835 -21.81 7.64 -39.25
CA ASN A 835 -21.19 8.26 -40.43
C ASN A 835 -19.84 8.95 -40.17
N ARG A 836 -19.56 9.39 -38.94
CA ARG A 836 -18.24 9.97 -38.58
C ARG A 836 -17.19 8.90 -38.28
N TYR A 837 -17.59 7.74 -37.73
CA TYR A 837 -16.69 6.62 -37.50
C TYR A 837 -16.25 5.93 -38.79
N PHE A 838 -17.14 5.84 -39.79
CA PHE A 838 -16.85 5.20 -41.07
C PHE A 838 -15.94 6.04 -42.00
N ASN A 839 -16.01 7.38 -41.94
CA ASN A 839 -15.19 8.27 -42.78
C ASN A 839 -13.76 8.51 -42.26
N SER A 840 -13.46 8.18 -41.00
CA SER A 840 -12.12 8.35 -40.40
C SER A 840 -11.16 7.19 -40.73
N GLN A 841 -11.69 5.99 -41.00
CA GLN A 841 -10.89 4.77 -41.25
C GLN A 841 -10.37 4.63 -42.69
N VAL A 842 -10.77 5.48 -43.64
CA VAL A 842 -10.41 5.32 -45.08
C VAL A 842 -9.23 6.21 -45.52
N LYS A 843 -8.72 7.14 -44.69
CA LYS A 843 -7.65 8.08 -45.07
C LYS A 843 -6.25 7.82 -44.47
N ALA A 844 -6.05 6.78 -43.67
CA ALA A 844 -4.82 6.60 -42.88
C ALA A 844 -3.83 5.50 -43.34
N ASN A 845 -4.03 4.84 -44.49
CA ASN A 845 -3.18 3.71 -44.92
C ASN A 845 -2.21 3.99 -46.10
N GLY A 846 -1.88 5.25 -46.40
CA GLY A 846 -1.07 5.61 -47.59
C GLY A 846 0.35 6.15 -47.35
N THR A 847 0.70 6.64 -46.15
CA THR A 847 1.86 7.55 -45.98
C THR A 847 2.95 7.05 -45.04
N TRP A 848 2.78 5.88 -44.41
CA TRP A 848 3.75 5.34 -43.45
C TRP A 848 4.87 4.49 -44.08
N PHE A 849 4.70 4.06 -45.33
CA PHE A 849 5.64 3.13 -45.98
C PHE A 849 6.85 3.82 -46.65
N THR A 850 6.76 5.12 -46.93
CA THR A 850 7.81 5.89 -47.63
C THR A 850 8.82 6.59 -46.70
N PHE A 851 8.46 6.82 -45.43
CA PHE A 851 9.34 7.51 -44.47
C PHE A 851 10.45 6.61 -43.91
N CYS A 852 10.21 5.30 -43.78
CA CYS A 852 11.16 4.34 -43.22
C CYS A 852 12.33 3.98 -44.16
N LEU A 853 12.23 4.30 -45.47
CA LEU A 853 13.24 3.94 -46.48
C LEU A 853 14.36 4.98 -46.62
N LEU A 854 14.12 6.25 -46.24
CA LEU A 854 15.07 7.35 -46.39
C LEU A 854 16.02 7.53 -45.19
N LEU A 855 15.62 7.11 -43.99
CA LEU A 855 16.44 7.22 -42.78
C LEU A 855 17.59 6.19 -42.70
N ARG A 856 17.53 5.11 -43.46
CA ARG A 856 18.62 4.10 -43.53
C ARG A 856 19.80 4.51 -44.42
N LEU A 857 19.64 5.53 -45.28
CA LEU A 857 20.69 5.96 -46.21
C LEU A 857 21.60 7.07 -45.67
N PHE A 858 21.21 7.77 -44.60
CA PHE A 858 22.00 8.88 -44.04
C PHE A 858 22.95 8.49 -42.90
N TYR A 859 22.75 7.33 -42.27
CA TYR A 859 23.54 6.91 -41.12
C TYR A 859 24.86 6.19 -41.47
N THR A 860 25.05 5.81 -42.74
CA THR A 860 26.21 5.02 -43.19
C THR A 860 27.38 5.85 -43.74
N LEU A 861 27.27 7.19 -43.78
CA LEU A 861 28.30 8.05 -44.39
C LEU A 861 29.09 8.95 -43.40
N GLY A 862 28.78 8.93 -42.11
CA GLY A 862 29.38 9.85 -41.12
C GLY A 862 30.48 9.28 -40.22
N LEU A 863 30.79 7.97 -40.30
CA LEU A 863 31.55 7.24 -39.27
C LEU A 863 32.98 6.81 -39.68
N VAL A 864 33.69 7.59 -40.51
CA VAL A 864 35.03 7.19 -41.01
C VAL A 864 36.19 8.15 -40.69
N THR A 865 36.01 9.32 -40.07
CA THR A 865 37.13 10.31 -40.01
C THR A 865 37.56 10.83 -38.64
N ALA A 866 37.47 10.08 -37.54
CA ALA A 866 38.14 10.52 -36.31
C ALA A 866 38.46 9.37 -35.33
N PHE A 867 39.38 8.49 -35.72
CA PHE A 867 40.10 7.60 -34.80
C PHE A 867 41.59 7.79 -35.07
N MET A 868 42.32 8.53 -34.21
CA MET A 868 43.77 8.37 -33.89
C MET A 868 44.18 9.39 -32.80
N GLY A 869 44.81 8.95 -31.69
CA GLY A 869 45.53 9.87 -30.79
C GLY A 869 45.83 9.47 -29.32
N ILE A 870 46.76 8.50 -29.10
CA ILE A 870 47.82 8.45 -28.05
C ILE A 870 47.47 8.03 -26.57
N SER A 871 48.44 7.33 -25.94
CA SER A 871 48.42 6.57 -24.67
C SER A 871 49.39 7.08 -23.56
N ASN A 872 49.11 6.69 -22.28
CA ASN A 872 49.97 6.26 -21.13
C ASN A 872 50.71 7.18 -20.09
N VAL A 873 50.90 6.57 -18.88
CA VAL A 873 51.84 6.74 -17.70
C VAL A 873 51.36 7.63 -16.50
N PHE A 874 51.34 7.29 -15.17
CA PHE A 874 52.37 6.85 -14.18
C PHE A 874 51.82 6.21 -12.86
N ALA A 875 52.73 5.60 -12.06
CA ALA A 875 52.54 4.74 -10.87
C ALA A 875 53.13 5.28 -9.52
N ASP A 876 52.69 4.64 -8.40
CA ASP A 876 53.27 4.32 -7.05
C ASP A 876 53.93 5.33 -6.04
N SER A 877 53.63 5.15 -4.72
CA SER A 877 54.55 5.04 -3.51
C SER A 877 53.79 5.10 -2.12
N PRO A 878 54.41 4.99 -0.89
CA PRO A 878 54.64 3.77 -0.05
C PRO A 878 54.15 3.84 1.45
N THR A 879 54.35 2.77 2.27
CA THR A 879 53.82 2.53 3.65
C THR A 879 54.84 2.61 4.82
N THR A 880 54.42 3.02 6.04
CA THR A 880 55.22 3.08 7.30
C THR A 880 54.50 2.39 8.50
N LYS A 881 55.23 1.67 9.38
CA LYS A 881 54.70 0.84 10.52
C LYS A 881 54.33 1.64 11.78
N MET A 882 53.23 1.27 12.46
CA MET A 882 52.59 1.97 13.60
C MET A 882 52.74 1.22 14.96
N SER A 883 52.59 1.91 16.12
CA SER A 883 53.00 1.47 17.48
C SER A 883 51.95 0.70 18.33
N SER A 884 52.39 -0.11 19.31
CA SER A 884 51.54 -0.92 20.23
C SER A 884 50.53 -0.12 21.06
N LYS A 885 50.87 1.12 21.48
CA LYS A 885 49.97 2.02 22.22
C LYS A 885 48.79 2.50 21.36
N THR A 886 48.97 2.52 20.04
CA THR A 886 47.93 2.89 19.09
C THR A 886 46.85 1.79 18.99
N TYR A 887 47.25 0.52 19.03
CA TYR A 887 46.32 -0.61 18.95
C TYR A 887 45.47 -0.77 20.23
N THR A 888 46.05 -0.50 21.40
CA THR A 888 45.31 -0.54 22.68
C THR A 888 44.25 0.57 22.76
N ASN A 889 44.58 1.78 22.31
CA ASN A 889 43.63 2.89 22.27
C ASN A 889 42.49 2.63 21.27
N TYR A 890 42.82 2.05 20.12
CA TYR A 890 41.85 1.63 19.11
C TYR A 890 40.85 0.60 19.66
N LEU A 891 41.36 -0.44 20.35
CA LEU A 891 40.51 -1.43 21.00
C LEU A 891 39.62 -0.82 22.08
N GLN A 892 40.16 0.07 22.92
CA GLN A 892 39.39 0.73 23.97
C GLN A 892 38.21 1.52 23.40
N LYS A 893 38.42 2.23 22.29
CA LYS A 893 37.36 2.98 21.59
C LYS A 893 36.30 2.04 20.99
N ALA A 894 36.71 0.92 20.40
CA ALA A 894 35.78 -0.04 19.81
C ALA A 894 34.91 -0.75 20.88
N CYS A 895 35.51 -1.13 22.01
CA CYS A 895 34.81 -1.79 23.10
C CYS A 895 33.89 -0.86 23.91
N HIS A 896 34.13 0.45 23.91
CA HIS A 896 33.28 1.41 24.65
C HIS A 896 31.79 1.34 24.25
N SER A 897 31.52 0.96 23.00
CA SER A 897 30.17 0.87 22.44
C SER A 897 29.53 -0.52 22.48
N THR A 898 30.16 -1.49 23.12
CA THR A 898 29.59 -2.83 23.28
C THR A 898 28.80 -2.93 24.57
N THR A 899 27.85 -3.86 24.69
CA THR A 899 27.04 -4.07 25.90
C THR A 899 27.89 -4.36 27.14
N TYR A 900 29.04 -5.02 26.98
CA TYR A 900 29.98 -5.32 28.08
C TYR A 900 31.40 -4.81 27.76
N PRO A 901 31.66 -3.47 27.85
CA PRO A 901 32.92 -2.85 27.41
C PRO A 901 34.17 -3.41 28.07
N GLN A 902 34.10 -3.66 29.39
CA GLN A 902 35.24 -4.19 30.15
C GLN A 902 35.59 -5.61 29.69
N LEU A 903 34.59 -6.49 29.58
CA LEU A 903 34.78 -7.86 29.10
C LEU A 903 35.29 -7.89 27.65
N CYS A 904 34.80 -6.98 26.80
CA CYS A 904 35.29 -6.79 25.43
C CYS A 904 36.79 -6.48 25.42
N PHE A 905 37.21 -5.51 26.23
CA PHE A 905 38.62 -5.10 26.29
C PHE A 905 39.52 -6.20 26.84
N GLU A 906 39.14 -6.81 27.97
CA GLU A 906 39.92 -7.88 28.61
C GLU A 906 40.11 -9.08 27.66
N SER A 907 39.05 -9.46 26.93
CA SER A 907 39.06 -10.64 26.05
C SER A 907 39.85 -10.42 24.74
N LEU A 908 40.07 -9.16 24.33
CA LEU A 908 40.70 -8.82 23.04
C LEU A 908 42.06 -8.13 23.16
N SER A 909 42.43 -7.64 24.35
CA SER A 909 43.68 -6.89 24.59
C SER A 909 44.94 -7.65 24.17
N SER A 910 44.97 -8.97 24.40
CA SER A 910 46.08 -9.87 24.02
C SER A 910 46.16 -10.16 22.51
N TYR A 911 45.14 -9.77 21.74
CA TYR A 911 45.07 -9.95 20.28
C TYR A 911 45.26 -8.64 19.51
N THR A 912 45.64 -7.54 20.17
CA THR A 912 45.82 -6.22 19.56
C THR A 912 46.83 -6.21 18.41
N SER A 913 47.85 -7.07 18.45
CA SER A 913 48.80 -7.27 17.35
C SER A 913 48.22 -8.07 16.17
N THR A 914 47.16 -8.85 16.37
CA THR A 914 46.52 -9.68 15.34
C THR A 914 45.61 -8.85 14.43
N PHE A 915 44.83 -7.93 15.02
CA PHE A 915 43.92 -7.07 14.26
C PHE A 915 44.47 -5.67 13.99
N GLU A 916 45.49 -5.22 14.72
CA GLU A 916 46.08 -3.87 14.58
C GLU A 916 45.00 -2.78 14.66
N THR A 917 44.77 -2.01 13.58
CA THR A 917 43.65 -1.05 13.45
C THR A 917 42.64 -1.48 12.37
N ASN A 918 42.61 -2.76 12.01
CA ASN A 918 41.69 -3.30 11.01
C ASN A 918 40.39 -3.78 11.69
N TYR A 919 39.28 -3.09 11.40
CA TYR A 919 37.99 -3.34 12.03
C TYR A 919 37.37 -4.69 11.65
N LEU A 920 37.58 -5.18 10.43
CA LEU A 920 37.13 -6.52 10.02
C LEU A 920 37.91 -7.62 10.74
N LYS A 921 39.23 -7.46 10.90
CA LYS A 921 40.05 -8.39 11.71
C LYS A 921 39.68 -8.32 13.18
N LEU A 922 39.29 -7.16 13.70
CA LEU A 922 38.78 -7.03 15.07
C LEU A 922 37.48 -7.85 15.24
N CYS A 923 36.54 -7.73 14.31
CA CYS A 923 35.29 -8.49 14.33
C CYS A 923 35.51 -10.00 14.23
N SER A 924 36.37 -10.46 13.31
CA SER A 924 36.68 -11.89 13.17
C SER A 924 37.46 -12.44 14.36
N THR A 925 38.33 -11.63 14.98
CA THR A 925 39.04 -11.99 16.22
C THR A 925 38.05 -12.12 17.39
N ALA A 926 37.09 -11.19 17.51
CA ALA A 926 36.02 -11.28 18.52
C ALA A 926 35.22 -12.58 18.39
N LEU A 927 34.78 -12.93 17.18
CA LEU A 927 34.10 -14.20 16.93
C LEU A 927 34.97 -15.43 17.23
N THR A 928 36.26 -15.37 16.93
CA THR A 928 37.20 -16.46 17.21
C THR A 928 37.36 -16.69 18.72
N VAL A 929 37.46 -15.60 19.49
CA VAL A 929 37.53 -15.65 20.97
C VAL A 929 36.23 -16.21 21.54
N THR A 930 35.08 -15.77 21.03
CA THR A 930 33.76 -16.29 21.43
C THR A 930 33.60 -17.78 21.12
N LEU A 931 33.96 -18.22 19.91
CA LEU A 931 33.92 -19.64 19.52
C LEU A 931 34.81 -20.51 20.41
N LYS A 932 36.00 -20.01 20.79
CA LYS A 932 36.89 -20.70 21.73
C LYS A 932 36.27 -20.81 23.12
N ALA A 933 35.61 -19.75 23.60
CA ALA A 933 34.90 -19.77 24.88
C ALA A 933 33.70 -20.75 24.87
N ALA A 934 32.92 -20.77 23.78
CA ALA A 934 31.82 -21.71 23.57
C ALA A 934 32.30 -23.17 23.54
N SER A 935 33.39 -23.44 22.79
CA SER A 935 33.99 -24.78 22.68
C SER A 935 34.52 -25.29 24.02
N ASN A 936 35.21 -24.44 24.79
CA ASN A 936 35.68 -24.77 26.13
C ASN A 936 34.51 -25.05 27.09
N THR A 937 33.44 -24.27 26.98
CA THR A 937 32.22 -24.44 27.80
C THR A 937 31.51 -25.74 27.44
N SER A 938 31.33 -26.06 26.16
CA SER A 938 30.77 -27.35 25.72
C SER A 938 31.58 -28.54 26.24
N SER A 939 32.92 -28.46 26.23
CA SER A 939 33.78 -29.51 26.81
C SER A 939 33.58 -29.65 28.33
N LEU A 940 33.41 -28.54 29.05
CA LEU A 940 33.10 -28.56 30.49
C LEU A 940 31.75 -29.21 30.75
N VAL A 941 30.69 -28.80 30.05
CA VAL A 941 29.33 -29.35 30.21
C VAL A 941 29.32 -30.86 29.89
N LYS A 942 30.04 -31.29 28.84
CA LYS A 942 30.25 -32.71 28.51
C LYS A 942 31.04 -33.50 29.55
N THR A 943 31.90 -32.84 30.33
CA THR A 943 32.63 -33.48 31.43
C THR A 943 31.75 -33.61 32.65
N LEU A 944 30.96 -32.57 32.95
CA LEU A 944 29.99 -32.57 34.04
C LEU A 944 28.89 -33.62 33.81
N SER A 945 28.46 -33.85 32.57
CA SER A 945 27.47 -34.89 32.23
C SER A 945 27.92 -36.33 32.53
N LYS A 946 29.23 -36.54 32.73
CA LYS A 946 29.84 -37.86 33.02
C LYS A 946 30.15 -38.06 34.50
N GLN A 947 29.85 -37.09 35.37
CA GLN A 947 30.10 -37.23 36.80
C GLN A 947 29.19 -38.30 37.43
N ARG A 948 29.75 -39.12 38.33
CA ARG A 948 28.99 -40.11 39.09
C ARG A 948 28.11 -39.40 40.12
N GLY A 949 26.83 -39.75 40.18
CA GLY A 949 25.87 -39.20 41.15
C GLY A 949 24.78 -38.29 40.59
N LEU A 950 24.73 -38.07 39.26
CA LEU A 950 23.64 -37.32 38.61
C LEU A 950 22.32 -38.10 38.62
N SER A 951 21.22 -37.44 38.97
CA SER A 951 19.87 -37.97 38.77
C SER A 951 19.52 -38.05 37.28
N LYS A 952 18.51 -38.88 36.93
CA LYS A 952 18.01 -38.99 35.55
C LYS A 952 17.52 -37.64 35.00
N THR A 953 16.96 -36.79 35.86
CA THR A 953 16.49 -35.45 35.50
C THR A 953 17.67 -34.51 35.22
N GLU A 954 18.69 -34.52 36.07
CA GLU A 954 19.90 -33.71 35.87
C GLU A 954 20.68 -34.13 34.61
N ALA A 955 20.76 -35.43 34.34
CA ALA A 955 21.39 -35.94 33.13
C ALA A 955 20.64 -35.51 31.84
N GLY A 956 19.31 -35.42 31.88
CA GLY A 956 18.50 -34.91 30.78
C GLY A 956 18.74 -33.42 30.51
N ILE A 957 18.69 -32.60 31.56
CA ILE A 957 18.88 -31.14 31.43
C ILE A 957 20.29 -30.78 30.97
N ILE A 958 21.31 -31.49 31.49
CA ILE A 958 22.70 -31.30 31.03
C ILE A 958 22.83 -31.74 29.56
N LYS A 959 22.10 -32.78 29.12
CA LYS A 959 22.11 -33.20 27.72
C LYS A 959 21.47 -32.15 26.81
N ASP A 960 20.35 -31.56 27.21
CA ASP A 960 19.71 -30.48 26.45
C ASP A 960 20.66 -29.29 26.31
N CYS A 961 21.33 -28.86 27.39
CA CYS A 961 22.36 -27.82 27.30
C CYS A 961 23.58 -28.22 26.43
N ILE A 962 23.94 -29.51 26.34
CA ILE A 962 25.00 -29.97 25.42
C ILE A 962 24.56 -29.79 23.96
N GLU A 963 23.28 -30.01 23.67
CA GLU A 963 22.70 -29.83 22.34
C GLU A 963 22.68 -28.33 21.98
N GLU A 964 22.14 -27.48 22.85
CA GLU A 964 22.12 -26.02 22.68
C GLU A 964 23.54 -25.41 22.54
N THR A 965 24.50 -25.85 23.36
CA THR A 965 25.90 -25.40 23.21
C THR A 965 26.56 -25.93 21.94
N GLY A 966 26.07 -27.03 21.37
CA GLY A 966 26.51 -27.55 20.08
C GLY A 966 26.01 -26.67 18.93
N ASP A 967 24.74 -26.30 18.96
CA ASP A 967 24.10 -25.43 17.96
C ASP A 967 24.72 -24.02 17.98
N CYS A 968 24.96 -23.45 19.16
CA CYS A 968 25.71 -22.21 19.36
C CYS A 968 27.09 -22.24 18.66
N ILE A 969 27.85 -23.33 18.83
CA ILE A 969 29.17 -23.50 18.21
C ILE A 969 29.06 -23.55 16.68
N ASP A 970 28.04 -24.20 16.14
CA ASP A 970 27.87 -24.32 14.70
C ASP A 970 27.43 -22.99 14.06
N GLU A 971 26.58 -22.21 14.72
CA GLU A 971 26.23 -20.85 14.28
C GLU A 971 27.43 -19.89 14.34
N LEU A 972 28.29 -20.00 15.36
CA LEU A 972 29.54 -19.23 15.46
C LEU A 972 30.57 -19.63 14.37
N LYS A 973 30.67 -20.92 14.02
CA LYS A 973 31.52 -21.37 12.90
C LYS A 973 31.03 -20.85 11.56
N ARG A 974 29.73 -20.94 11.30
CA ARG A 974 29.10 -20.40 10.07
C ARG A 974 29.37 -18.91 9.93
N SER A 975 29.29 -18.18 11.05
CA SER A 975 29.64 -16.75 11.13
C SER A 975 31.09 -16.50 10.71
N LEU A 976 32.05 -17.30 11.21
CA LEU A 976 33.46 -17.18 10.85
C LEU A 976 33.75 -17.57 9.38
N ASP A 977 33.12 -18.63 8.88
CA ASP A 977 33.28 -19.07 7.48
C ASP A 977 32.77 -18.00 6.49
N ALA A 978 31.64 -17.36 6.80
CA ALA A 978 31.15 -16.23 6.03
C ALA A 978 32.05 -15.00 6.16
N PHE A 979 32.62 -14.74 7.34
CA PHE A 979 33.62 -13.67 7.53
C PHE A 979 34.88 -13.90 6.68
N GLY A 980 35.34 -15.14 6.55
CA GLY A 980 36.48 -15.52 5.69
C GLY A 980 36.20 -15.36 4.19
N SER A 981 34.93 -15.30 3.80
CA SER A 981 34.45 -15.23 2.41
C SER A 981 33.99 -13.82 1.98
N LEU A 982 34.24 -12.79 2.80
CA LEU A 982 33.85 -11.40 2.52
C LEU A 982 34.61 -10.82 1.31
N LYS A 983 34.03 -10.97 0.10
CA LYS A 983 34.52 -10.37 -1.15
C LYS A 983 33.37 -10.07 -2.11
N GLY A 984 33.46 -8.96 -2.85
CA GLY A 984 32.58 -8.63 -3.97
C GLY A 984 31.33 -7.82 -3.61
N SER A 985 30.36 -7.73 -4.52
CA SER A 985 29.15 -6.89 -4.41
C SER A 985 28.07 -7.43 -3.46
N ASP A 986 28.39 -8.41 -2.61
CA ASP A 986 27.44 -9.16 -1.75
C ASP A 986 27.79 -9.10 -0.26
N ILE A 987 28.73 -8.21 0.12
CA ILE A 987 29.25 -8.09 1.48
C ILE A 987 28.15 -7.72 2.49
N GLN A 988 27.19 -6.87 2.11
CA GLN A 988 26.07 -6.48 2.97
C GLN A 988 25.16 -7.67 3.29
N PHE A 989 24.90 -8.55 2.31
CA PHE A 989 24.12 -9.76 2.52
C PHE A 989 24.86 -10.77 3.42
N GLN A 990 26.17 -10.95 3.19
CA GLN A 990 27.01 -11.83 4.01
C GLN A 990 27.01 -11.37 5.47
N ILE A 991 27.05 -10.07 5.74
CA ILE A 991 27.06 -9.53 7.10
C ILE A 991 25.71 -9.58 7.77
N SER A 992 24.61 -9.43 7.02
CA SER A 992 23.27 -9.73 7.53
C SER A 992 23.15 -11.18 7.99
N ASN A 993 23.65 -12.15 7.21
CA ASN A 993 23.65 -13.56 7.63
C ASN A 993 24.49 -13.78 8.90
N ILE A 994 25.66 -13.15 8.98
CA ILE A 994 26.51 -13.24 10.17
C ILE A 994 25.79 -12.69 11.41
N ARG A 995 25.10 -11.55 11.31
CA ARG A 995 24.29 -11.01 12.42
C ARG A 995 23.23 -12.01 12.88
N THR A 996 22.50 -12.61 11.94
CA THR A 996 21.46 -13.60 12.24
C THR A 996 22.01 -14.83 12.97
N TRP A 997 23.14 -15.39 12.52
CA TRP A 997 23.73 -16.56 13.16
C TRP A 997 24.29 -16.25 14.55
N ILE A 998 24.88 -15.07 14.75
CA ILE A 998 25.33 -14.65 16.08
C ILE A 998 24.14 -14.45 17.03
N SER A 999 23.05 -13.86 16.56
CA SER A 999 21.82 -13.73 17.35
C SER A 999 21.22 -15.09 17.70
N ALA A 1000 21.25 -16.05 16.78
CA ALA A 1000 20.82 -17.43 17.06
C ALA A 1000 21.70 -18.08 18.14
N ALA A 1001 23.02 -17.89 18.08
CA ALA A 1001 23.93 -18.41 19.11
C ALA A 1001 23.63 -17.85 20.52
N ILE A 1002 23.20 -16.58 20.63
CA ILE A 1002 22.75 -15.98 21.91
C ILE A 1002 21.46 -16.66 22.41
N THR A 1003 20.53 -16.96 21.50
CA THR A 1003 19.32 -17.70 21.84
C THR A 1003 19.64 -19.08 22.39
N ASP A 1004 20.52 -19.84 21.74
CA ASP A 1004 20.92 -21.18 22.20
C ASP A 1004 21.58 -21.13 23.59
N GLU A 1005 22.44 -20.13 23.85
CA GLU A 1005 23.04 -19.90 25.17
C GLU A 1005 21.98 -19.60 26.25
N ASN A 1006 21.00 -18.75 25.93
CA ASN A 1006 19.90 -18.41 26.82
C ASN A 1006 19.01 -19.64 27.09
N THR A 1007 18.66 -20.41 26.06
CA THR A 1007 17.88 -21.64 26.15
C THR A 1007 18.57 -22.66 27.06
N CYS A 1008 19.89 -22.86 26.94
CA CYS A 1008 20.62 -23.69 27.90
C CYS A 1008 20.43 -23.18 29.33
N THR A 1009 20.53 -21.87 29.59
CA THR A 1009 20.42 -21.34 30.97
C THR A 1009 19.01 -21.34 31.55
N GLN A 1010 17.98 -21.15 30.71
CA GLN A 1010 16.57 -21.16 31.08
C GLN A 1010 16.10 -22.56 31.45
N GLY A 1011 16.65 -23.59 30.79
CA GLY A 1011 16.38 -25.00 31.12
C GLY A 1011 16.72 -25.40 32.57
N PHE A 1012 17.44 -24.56 33.32
CA PHE A 1012 17.76 -24.77 34.73
C PHE A 1012 16.81 -24.08 35.72
N ASP A 1013 16.00 -23.09 35.32
CA ASP A 1013 15.25 -22.23 36.25
C ASP A 1013 13.98 -22.89 36.84
N ASP A 1014 13.48 -23.98 36.23
CA ASP A 1014 12.21 -24.62 36.62
C ASP A 1014 12.34 -25.97 37.37
N ARG A 1015 13.56 -26.46 37.69
CA ARG A 1015 13.74 -27.85 38.19
C ARG A 1015 14.82 -28.03 39.25
N LYS A 1016 14.58 -28.97 40.20
CA LYS A 1016 15.49 -29.34 41.31
C LYS A 1016 16.80 -29.95 40.78
N ILE A 1017 17.85 -29.14 40.69
CA ILE A 1017 19.24 -29.53 40.34
C ILE A 1017 20.14 -29.13 41.51
N SER A 1018 21.25 -29.85 41.70
CA SER A 1018 22.29 -29.41 42.65
C SER A 1018 22.83 -28.02 42.32
N ASP A 1019 22.71 -27.08 43.27
CA ASP A 1019 23.14 -25.67 43.15
C ASP A 1019 24.59 -25.52 42.64
N GLU A 1020 25.48 -26.45 43.00
CA GLU A 1020 26.89 -26.38 42.64
C GLU A 1020 27.18 -26.72 41.17
N VAL A 1021 26.42 -27.65 40.57
CA VAL A 1021 26.55 -27.99 39.14
C VAL A 1021 25.91 -26.92 38.27
N MET A 1022 24.72 -26.45 38.68
CA MET A 1022 23.98 -25.39 37.99
C MET A 1022 24.80 -24.09 37.94
N ARG A 1023 25.38 -23.68 39.07
CA ARG A 1023 26.21 -22.48 39.15
C ARG A 1023 27.45 -22.56 38.25
N LYS A 1024 28.12 -23.72 38.18
CA LYS A 1024 29.29 -23.94 37.30
C LYS A 1024 28.96 -23.81 35.82
N ILE A 1025 27.80 -24.31 35.39
CA ILE A 1025 27.36 -24.23 33.99
C ILE A 1025 26.86 -22.82 33.67
N ARG A 1026 25.95 -22.26 34.48
CA ARG A 1026 25.36 -20.93 34.26
C ARG A 1026 26.41 -19.83 34.16
N VAL A 1027 27.41 -19.81 35.05
CA VAL A 1027 28.49 -18.80 35.02
C VAL A 1027 29.27 -18.85 33.70
N LYS A 1028 29.51 -20.05 33.15
CA LYS A 1028 30.25 -20.20 31.90
C LYS A 1028 29.41 -19.84 30.70
N ILE A 1029 28.16 -20.28 30.62
CA ILE A 1029 27.25 -19.98 29.50
C ILE A 1029 26.94 -18.48 29.43
N VAL A 1030 26.63 -17.85 30.56
CA VAL A 1030 26.42 -16.40 30.62
C VAL A 1030 27.67 -15.64 30.17
N ASN A 1031 28.87 -16.13 30.49
CA ASN A 1031 30.10 -15.52 30.00
C ASN A 1031 30.25 -15.67 28.47
N VAL A 1032 29.87 -16.82 27.88
CA VAL A 1032 29.84 -16.97 26.42
C VAL A 1032 28.83 -15.99 25.82
N ALA A 1033 27.61 -15.88 26.35
CA ALA A 1033 26.60 -14.95 25.86
C ALA A 1033 27.01 -13.48 25.89
N ARG A 1034 27.73 -13.07 26.93
CA ARG A 1034 28.29 -11.71 26.99
C ARG A 1034 29.37 -11.48 25.92
N LEU A 1035 30.21 -12.49 25.62
CA LEU A 1035 31.19 -12.43 24.54
C LEU A 1035 30.51 -12.43 23.16
N THR A 1036 29.47 -13.24 22.97
CA THR A 1036 28.66 -13.31 21.75
C THR A 1036 27.95 -11.98 21.49
N SER A 1037 27.36 -11.37 22.53
CA SER A 1037 26.76 -10.03 22.50
C SER A 1037 27.77 -8.94 22.14
N ASN A 1038 28.97 -8.97 22.71
CA ASN A 1038 30.03 -8.02 22.35
C ASN A 1038 30.50 -8.19 20.90
N ALA A 1039 30.64 -9.43 20.42
CA ALA A 1039 30.98 -9.71 19.02
C ALA A 1039 29.89 -9.18 18.07
N LEU A 1040 28.61 -9.40 18.39
CA LEU A 1040 27.47 -8.86 17.64
C LEU A 1040 27.51 -7.32 17.61
N ALA A 1041 27.74 -6.67 18.75
CA ALA A 1041 27.82 -5.21 18.82
C ALA A 1041 28.95 -4.64 17.95
N LEU A 1042 30.12 -5.29 17.94
CA LEU A 1042 31.23 -4.90 17.06
C LEU A 1042 30.88 -5.08 15.57
N ILE A 1043 30.16 -6.14 15.21
CA ILE A 1043 29.76 -6.48 13.84
C ILE A 1043 28.62 -5.58 13.33
N ASN A 1044 27.72 -5.16 14.22
CA ASN A 1044 26.66 -4.20 13.89
C ASN A 1044 27.22 -2.85 13.45
N LYS A 1045 28.43 -2.50 13.91
CA LYS A 1045 29.15 -1.29 13.52
C LYS A 1045 29.88 -1.35 12.17
N LEU A 1046 29.86 -2.47 11.47
CA LEU A 1046 30.34 -2.54 10.09
C LEU A 1046 29.35 -1.76 9.19
N SER A 1047 29.64 -0.48 8.94
CA SER A 1047 28.97 0.35 7.92
C SER A 1047 29.54 0.03 6.53
N TYR A 1048 28.67 -0.18 5.55
CA TYR A 1048 29.04 -0.29 4.13
C TYR A 1048 28.53 0.90 3.34
#